data_AF-A0A194VCW5-F1
#
_entry.id   AF-A0A194VCW5-F1
#
_cell.length_a   1.000
_cell.length_b   1.000
_cell.length_c   1.000
_cell.angle_alpha   90.00
_cell.angle_beta   90.00
_cell.angle_gamma   90.00
#
_symmetry.space_group_name_H-M   'P 1'
#
loop_
_entity.id
_entity.type
_entity.pdbx_description
1 polymer ?
#
loop_
_entity_poly.entity_id
_entity_poly.type
_entity_poly.pdbx_seq_one_letter_code
_entity_poly.pdbx_strand_id
1 'polypeptide(L)'
;MAAKEQSDVEVETEVRGPVQEDVDFDEVYSHPEQRKIIHRIDRRLVTVLACLYIVSLMDRVNLSTAAIAGLDEDLGLQVGIRYSLIIATFFVTYTVFQPLGTILTRKIGPRLFLSSIVLAWGAVMIGNGFVSSWQDLAGLRVLLGVFVAGYFPGAVYLLSTWYVRFDLQKRYTIFYGVGCVASALTGIMAYGLSQMDGLAGLSGWRWIFTIEGIISCVLALVSYAFLVGFPEEANQSWNFLSEQERDFVLRRVNRDRGDAATEPFSIIAFLKPAADFKIWVFAFMFFCVTTVGYSINYFLPIILTSMGFNTALSECLIAPPWVFTGLFMYAQAWLGDRYHLRGPIIAFNAILALIGLAIMGFCDNNPARYFGVFLVLAGASGNTPPVLTYQANNIRGHWKRAFCPHANANAMMSSTPLNTKTGLPVPNATLPFWRTELHELDSFRTSESLPSECDILVIGAGYAGVSTLYHLLDSSNGPDPSKIVLVEAREACSGASGRNGGHIKPDVYYNILKYTKKYGVENAVAFARFENANIYAVKEMVEKEKIECEFVLTRALDVYLDEAHAKITHDSYQELRRIGVADLGDVQYLEGSKAEAISGVKGAKCCFSFAAAHLWPYKLIMHLLSKLVAKGINLQTYTPVTSISSTPDAVGRWTVTTSRGSIRTNKIIFATNGYTAAIAPQFEQKIVPVRGICSRIVPVMPKKTSHLVNTYSLRYGPALYDYMIPRLDRSIVIGGAKDRFWHDKSHWYGVTDDSKLIEPAQDYFDGLMQRHFDGWEESGACTDSVWTGIMGWSSDFMPFVGEVPGKNGQFITAGFSGHGMPLIYLATKALSEMIKGEKTFEETDLPAVFKPTQERLDSQKNEILGI
;
A
#
# COMPACT_ATOMS: atom_id res chain seq x y z
N MET A 1 -44.48 83.06 -10.65
CA MET A 1 -43.84 82.88 -11.96
C MET A 1 -42.42 82.43 -11.71
N ALA A 2 -42.14 81.19 -12.12
CA ALA A 2 -40.85 80.52 -12.35
C ALA A 2 -39.61 80.86 -11.50
N ALA A 3 -39.14 79.79 -10.84
CA ALA A 3 -37.77 79.53 -10.45
C ALA A 3 -36.78 79.60 -11.62
N LYS A 4 -35.50 79.84 -11.31
CA LYS A 4 -34.40 79.23 -12.06
C LYS A 4 -33.20 79.00 -11.14
N GLU A 5 -32.93 77.72 -10.95
CA GLU A 5 -31.77 77.12 -10.30
C GLU A 5 -30.48 77.44 -11.06
N GLN A 6 -29.39 77.61 -10.32
CA GLN A 6 -28.07 77.17 -10.77
C GLN A 6 -27.28 76.71 -9.55
N SER A 7 -27.27 75.41 -9.34
CA SER A 7 -26.49 74.68 -8.35
C SER A 7 -25.04 74.57 -8.79
N ASP A 8 -24.11 74.96 -7.93
CA ASP A 8 -22.70 74.65 -8.02
C ASP A 8 -22.52 73.12 -7.95
N VAL A 9 -22.07 72.55 -9.06
CA VAL A 9 -21.66 71.14 -9.15
C VAL A 9 -20.17 71.09 -8.86
N GLU A 10 -19.81 70.57 -7.69
CA GLU A 10 -18.47 70.05 -7.40
C GLU A 10 -18.12 68.98 -8.44
N VAL A 11 -17.09 69.24 -9.24
CA VAL A 11 -16.51 68.26 -10.14
C VAL A 11 -15.73 67.26 -9.29
N GLU A 12 -16.35 66.11 -9.00
CA GLU A 12 -15.63 64.91 -8.59
C GLU A 12 -14.59 64.57 -9.66
N THR A 13 -13.32 64.90 -9.40
CA THR A 13 -12.20 64.26 -10.09
C THR A 13 -12.22 62.77 -9.75
N GLU A 14 -12.92 61.98 -10.58
CA GLU A 14 -12.66 60.55 -10.72
C GLU A 14 -11.16 60.37 -10.98
N VAL A 15 -10.44 59.90 -9.96
CA VAL A 15 -9.12 59.32 -10.14
C VAL A 15 -9.33 58.06 -10.98
N ARG A 16 -9.29 58.21 -12.31
CA ARG A 16 -9.12 57.08 -13.23
C ARG A 16 -7.85 56.36 -12.79
N GLY A 17 -8.01 55.13 -12.29
CA GLY A 17 -6.89 54.23 -12.07
C GLY A 17 -6.03 54.10 -13.33
N PRO A 18 -4.76 53.67 -13.20
CA PRO A 18 -3.82 53.66 -14.33
C PRO A 18 -4.43 52.87 -15.49
N VAL A 19 -4.57 53.52 -16.65
CA VAL A 19 -4.95 52.88 -17.91
C VAL A 19 -3.94 51.77 -18.14
N GLN A 20 -4.40 50.52 -18.08
CA GLN A 20 -3.55 49.36 -18.36
C GLN A 20 -3.22 49.43 -19.86
N GLU A 21 -1.99 49.84 -20.20
CA GLU A 21 -1.51 49.87 -21.57
C GLU A 21 -1.75 48.51 -22.23
N ASP A 22 -2.31 48.50 -23.44
CA ASP A 22 -2.50 47.28 -24.22
C ASP A 22 -1.14 46.59 -24.41
N VAL A 23 -1.03 45.34 -23.95
CA VAL A 23 0.21 44.54 -24.01
C VAL A 23 0.66 44.31 -25.45
N ASP A 24 -0.27 44.39 -26.42
CA ASP A 24 -0.01 44.24 -27.84
C ASP A 24 0.34 45.57 -28.55
N PHE A 25 0.30 46.70 -27.86
CA PHE A 25 0.74 47.99 -28.41
C PHE A 25 2.27 48.02 -28.54
N ASP A 26 2.80 48.38 -29.71
CA ASP A 26 4.23 48.66 -29.93
C ASP A 26 4.39 49.81 -30.93
N GLU A 27 5.40 50.67 -30.69
CA GLU A 27 5.65 51.88 -31.48
C GLU A 27 6.34 51.58 -32.82
N VAL A 28 6.93 50.39 -32.98
CA VAL A 28 7.79 50.02 -34.11
C VAL A 28 7.13 48.98 -35.02
N TYR A 29 6.42 48.00 -34.46
CA TYR A 29 5.85 46.88 -35.21
C TYR A 29 4.32 46.82 -35.16
N SER A 30 3.69 46.64 -36.33
CA SER A 30 2.24 46.41 -36.46
C SER A 30 1.84 45.00 -35.97
N HIS A 31 0.57 44.78 -35.56
CA HIS A 31 0.11 43.47 -35.08
C HIS A 31 0.44 42.27 -36.03
N PRO A 32 0.32 42.38 -37.37
CA PRO A 32 0.73 41.31 -38.28
C PRO A 32 2.24 41.01 -38.23
N GLU A 33 3.08 42.01 -38.01
CA GLU A 33 4.54 41.87 -37.91
C GLU A 33 4.95 41.26 -36.58
N GLN A 34 4.33 41.72 -35.48
CA GLN A 34 4.48 41.12 -34.16
C GLN A 34 4.15 39.62 -34.20
N ARG A 35 3.06 39.26 -34.89
CA ARG A 35 2.66 37.85 -35.07
C ARG A 35 3.73 37.06 -35.82
N LYS A 36 4.37 37.61 -36.87
CA LYS A 36 5.47 36.94 -37.59
C LYS A 36 6.70 36.72 -36.70
N ILE A 37 7.03 37.68 -35.84
CA ILE A 37 8.14 37.56 -34.87
C ILE A 37 7.83 36.44 -33.87
N ILE A 38 6.65 36.45 -33.26
CA ILE A 38 6.23 35.42 -32.28
C ILE A 38 6.18 34.02 -32.92
N HIS A 39 5.72 33.88 -34.18
CA HIS A 39 5.72 32.59 -34.87
C HIS A 39 7.14 32.05 -35.12
N ARG A 40 8.14 32.91 -35.34
CA ARG A 40 9.55 32.48 -35.44
C ARG A 40 10.08 31.95 -34.11
N ILE A 41 9.71 32.60 -33.01
CA ILE A 41 10.04 32.16 -31.66
C ILE A 41 9.37 30.81 -31.37
N ASP A 42 8.06 30.71 -31.63
CA ASP A 42 7.27 29.47 -31.45
C ASP A 42 7.91 28.29 -32.21
N ARG A 43 8.26 28.47 -33.50
CA ARG A 43 8.85 27.41 -34.35
C ARG A 43 10.21 26.90 -33.90
N ARG A 44 10.99 27.71 -33.18
CA ARG A 44 12.35 27.33 -32.78
C ARG A 44 12.41 26.94 -31.31
N LEU A 45 11.95 27.82 -30.42
CA LEU A 45 12.01 27.58 -28.99
C LEU A 45 11.07 26.45 -28.56
N VAL A 46 9.78 26.57 -28.90
CA VAL A 46 8.76 25.62 -28.43
C VAL A 46 8.96 24.26 -29.10
N THR A 47 9.29 24.21 -30.40
CA THR A 47 9.52 22.95 -31.10
C THR A 47 10.76 22.21 -30.59
N VAL A 48 11.89 22.88 -30.36
CA VAL A 48 13.10 22.21 -29.83
C VAL A 48 12.86 21.69 -28.41
N LEU A 49 12.22 22.48 -27.54
CA LEU A 49 11.84 22.03 -26.20
C LEU A 49 10.81 20.89 -26.24
N ALA A 50 9.86 20.92 -27.17
CA ALA A 50 8.92 19.82 -27.34
C ALA A 50 9.67 18.53 -27.75
N CYS A 51 10.57 18.59 -28.73
CA CYS A 51 11.36 17.43 -29.18
C CYS A 51 12.20 16.82 -28.05
N LEU A 52 12.88 17.64 -27.26
CA LEU A 52 13.62 17.15 -26.10
C LEU A 52 12.70 16.56 -25.02
N TYR A 53 11.49 17.11 -24.85
CA TYR A 53 10.52 16.58 -23.90
C TYR A 53 9.92 15.23 -24.33
N ILE A 54 9.73 15.02 -25.64
CA ILE A 54 9.33 13.71 -26.21
C ILE A 54 10.28 12.64 -25.74
N VAL A 55 11.58 12.85 -25.95
CA VAL A 55 12.61 11.89 -25.56
C VAL A 55 12.66 11.70 -24.05
N SER A 56 12.52 12.79 -23.27
CA SER A 56 12.45 12.68 -21.81
C SER A 56 11.27 11.84 -21.30
N LEU A 57 10.12 11.85 -21.99
CA LEU A 57 8.97 11.01 -21.65
C LEU A 57 9.14 9.58 -22.13
N MET A 58 9.61 9.42 -23.36
CA MET A 58 9.94 8.14 -23.98
C MET A 58 10.86 7.30 -23.08
N ASP A 59 11.97 7.90 -22.63
CA ASP A 59 12.95 7.23 -21.77
C ASP A 59 12.40 6.80 -20.40
N ARG A 60 11.37 7.49 -19.90
CA ARG A 60 10.70 7.09 -18.65
C ARG A 60 9.84 5.86 -18.88
N VAL A 61 9.07 5.83 -19.97
CA VAL A 61 8.11 4.76 -20.27
C VAL A 61 8.83 3.48 -20.72
N ASN A 62 10.03 3.58 -21.30
CA ASN A 62 10.82 2.45 -21.75
C ASN A 62 11.04 1.34 -20.74
N LEU A 63 11.00 1.63 -19.42
CA LEU A 63 11.07 0.56 -18.42
C LEU A 63 9.95 -0.45 -18.59
N SER A 64 8.73 0.05 -18.79
CA SER A 64 7.50 -0.73 -18.84
C SER A 64 7.36 -1.48 -20.16
N THR A 65 7.89 -0.92 -21.24
CA THR A 65 7.96 -1.58 -22.53
C THR A 65 9.06 -2.66 -22.54
N ALA A 66 10.24 -2.33 -22.00
CA ALA A 66 11.33 -3.29 -21.83
C ALA A 66 10.93 -4.47 -20.95
N ALA A 67 10.14 -4.23 -19.88
CA ALA A 67 9.61 -5.25 -18.98
C ALA A 67 8.92 -6.40 -19.74
N ILE A 68 7.98 -6.06 -20.61
CA ILE A 68 7.23 -7.03 -21.43
C ILE A 68 8.02 -7.56 -22.64
N ALA A 69 9.16 -6.95 -22.96
CA ALA A 69 10.09 -7.35 -24.02
C ALA A 69 11.28 -8.21 -23.49
N GLY A 70 11.17 -8.78 -22.29
CA GLY A 70 12.13 -9.74 -21.72
C GLY A 70 13.02 -9.22 -20.60
N LEU A 71 12.96 -7.92 -20.25
CA LEU A 71 13.73 -7.36 -19.12
C LEU A 71 13.35 -8.01 -17.78
N ASP A 72 12.06 -8.31 -17.61
CA ASP A 72 11.53 -8.87 -16.37
C ASP A 72 12.09 -10.27 -16.09
N GLU A 73 12.25 -11.07 -17.14
CA GLU A 73 12.82 -12.42 -17.10
C GLU A 73 14.33 -12.36 -16.88
N ASP A 74 15.05 -11.54 -17.67
CA ASP A 74 16.51 -11.43 -17.63
C ASP A 74 17.04 -10.91 -16.28
N LEU A 75 16.35 -9.95 -15.65
CA LEU A 75 16.79 -9.34 -14.39
C LEU A 75 15.99 -9.81 -13.16
N GLY A 76 14.99 -10.68 -13.36
CA GLY A 76 14.13 -11.17 -12.30
C GLY A 76 13.37 -10.05 -11.58
N LEU A 77 12.76 -9.13 -12.34
CA LEU A 77 12.05 -7.97 -11.79
C LEU A 77 10.68 -8.33 -11.19
N GLN A 78 10.14 -9.49 -11.55
CA GLN A 78 8.90 -10.08 -11.02
C GLN A 78 9.03 -10.56 -9.56
N VAL A 79 10.25 -10.61 -9.02
CA VAL A 79 10.48 -11.05 -7.64
C VAL A 79 10.20 -9.89 -6.67
N GLY A 80 9.11 -10.01 -5.89
CA GLY A 80 8.74 -9.04 -4.86
C GLY A 80 8.38 -7.66 -5.44
N ILE A 81 9.02 -6.60 -4.94
CA ILE A 81 8.75 -5.21 -5.36
C ILE A 81 9.88 -4.61 -6.23
N ARG A 82 10.75 -5.44 -6.83
CA ARG A 82 11.94 -4.97 -7.56
C ARG A 82 11.62 -3.99 -8.69
N TYR A 83 10.63 -4.31 -9.53
CA TYR A 83 10.15 -3.41 -10.58
C TYR A 83 9.74 -2.03 -10.01
N SER A 84 8.93 -2.04 -8.96
CA SER A 84 8.48 -0.82 -8.27
C SER A 84 9.62 -0.04 -7.61
N LEU A 85 10.63 -0.72 -7.05
CA LEU A 85 11.82 -0.08 -6.47
C LEU A 85 12.66 0.61 -7.54
N ILE A 86 12.85 0.00 -8.71
CA ILE A 86 13.56 0.59 -9.85
C ILE A 86 12.84 1.86 -10.33
N ILE A 87 11.50 1.85 -10.37
CA ILE A 87 10.72 3.06 -10.67
C ILE A 87 10.91 4.12 -9.57
N ALA A 88 10.79 3.74 -8.30
CA ALA A 88 10.83 4.68 -7.19
C ALA A 88 12.19 5.40 -7.05
N THR A 89 13.31 4.69 -7.24
CA THR A 89 14.66 5.26 -7.11
C THR A 89 14.94 6.42 -8.08
N PHE A 90 14.37 6.37 -9.29
CA PHE A 90 14.38 7.50 -10.23
C PHE A 90 13.66 8.73 -9.65
N PHE A 91 12.46 8.57 -9.11
CA PHE A 91 11.65 9.69 -8.63
C PHE A 91 12.22 10.39 -7.40
N VAL A 92 12.86 9.63 -6.50
CA VAL A 92 13.52 10.19 -5.31
C VAL A 92 14.59 11.20 -5.74
N THR A 93 15.48 10.80 -6.64
CA THR A 93 16.59 11.65 -7.10
C THR A 93 16.11 12.75 -8.04
N TYR A 94 15.17 12.45 -8.94
CA TYR A 94 14.53 13.44 -9.79
C TYR A 94 13.96 14.62 -9.00
N THR A 95 13.25 14.32 -7.90
CA THR A 95 12.61 15.33 -7.06
C THR A 95 13.64 16.16 -6.29
N VAL A 96 14.64 15.53 -5.70
CA VAL A 96 15.69 16.21 -4.90
C VAL A 96 16.52 17.17 -5.74
N PHE A 97 16.83 16.82 -6.99
CA PHE A 97 17.69 17.61 -7.87
C PHE A 97 16.94 18.66 -8.72
N GLN A 98 15.61 18.64 -8.74
CA GLN A 98 14.79 19.58 -9.50
C GLN A 98 15.05 21.07 -9.13
N PRO A 99 15.19 21.44 -7.82
CA PRO A 99 15.62 22.77 -7.39
C PRO A 99 16.94 23.23 -7.98
N LEU A 100 17.92 22.34 -7.99
CA LEU A 100 19.24 22.63 -8.49
C LEU A 100 19.19 22.89 -10.00
N GLY A 101 18.37 22.14 -10.74
CA GLY A 101 18.23 22.30 -12.18
C GLY A 101 17.79 23.70 -12.63
N THR A 102 16.82 24.32 -11.94
CA THR A 102 16.37 25.69 -12.27
C THR A 102 17.48 26.72 -12.04
N ILE A 103 18.20 26.58 -10.92
CA ILE A 103 19.31 27.48 -10.56
C ILE A 103 20.46 27.35 -11.57
N LEU A 104 20.79 26.10 -11.95
CA LEU A 104 21.84 25.81 -12.92
C LEU A 104 21.48 26.28 -14.33
N THR A 105 20.20 26.15 -14.74
CA THR A 105 19.70 26.70 -16.01
C THR A 105 19.96 28.20 -16.11
N ARG A 106 19.76 28.94 -15.01
CA ARG A 106 20.03 30.38 -14.94
C ARG A 106 21.52 30.71 -14.92
N LYS A 107 22.33 29.95 -14.18
CA LYS A 107 23.77 30.25 -13.99
C LYS A 107 24.62 29.88 -15.20
N ILE A 108 24.31 28.75 -15.84
CA ILE A 108 25.09 28.17 -16.94
C ILE A 108 24.52 28.60 -18.31
N GLY A 109 23.25 29.01 -18.33
CA GLY A 109 22.52 29.33 -19.54
C GLY A 109 21.74 28.10 -20.06
N PRO A 110 20.51 28.30 -20.57
CA PRO A 110 19.61 27.22 -20.93
C PRO A 110 20.15 26.35 -22.08
N ARG A 111 20.84 26.96 -23.04
CA ARG A 111 21.42 26.27 -24.19
C ARG A 111 22.46 25.23 -23.77
N LEU A 112 23.45 25.63 -22.97
CA LEU A 112 24.52 24.73 -22.54
C LEU A 112 24.00 23.72 -21.52
N PHE A 113 23.21 24.17 -20.55
CA PHE A 113 22.73 23.31 -19.47
C PHE A 113 21.74 22.24 -19.98
N LEU A 114 20.66 22.64 -20.68
CA LEU A 114 19.62 21.71 -21.11
C LEU A 114 20.16 20.69 -22.12
N SER A 115 21.02 21.10 -23.05
CA SER A 115 21.63 20.14 -23.99
C SER A 115 22.64 19.19 -23.31
N SER A 116 23.39 19.66 -22.31
CA SER A 116 24.36 18.79 -21.59
C SER A 116 23.67 17.74 -20.73
N ILE A 117 22.58 18.08 -20.06
CA ILE A 117 21.82 17.10 -19.26
C ILE A 117 21.11 16.07 -20.14
N VAL A 118 20.65 16.47 -21.34
CA VAL A 118 20.07 15.53 -22.33
C VAL A 118 21.14 14.55 -22.81
N LEU A 119 22.35 15.04 -23.11
CA LEU A 119 23.45 14.19 -23.52
C LEU A 119 23.87 13.20 -22.41
N ALA A 120 23.95 13.69 -21.16
CA ALA A 120 24.27 12.85 -20.01
C ALA A 120 23.19 11.81 -19.73
N TRP A 121 21.90 12.17 -19.81
CA TRP A 121 20.82 11.20 -19.67
C TRP A 121 20.88 10.16 -20.79
N GLY A 122 21.14 10.58 -22.04
CA GLY A 122 21.17 9.68 -23.20
C GLY A 122 22.27 8.62 -23.06
N ALA A 123 23.42 9.02 -22.53
CA ALA A 123 24.50 8.09 -22.20
C ALA A 123 24.10 7.07 -21.12
N VAL A 124 23.36 7.50 -20.07
CA VAL A 124 22.83 6.59 -19.04
C VAL A 124 21.80 5.63 -19.64
N MET A 125 20.97 6.09 -20.57
CA MET A 125 20.00 5.24 -21.28
C MET A 125 20.69 4.17 -22.11
N ILE A 126 21.77 4.51 -22.83
CA ILE A 126 22.60 3.51 -23.50
C ILE A 126 23.14 2.49 -22.48
N GLY A 127 23.62 2.96 -21.32
CA GLY A 127 24.08 2.10 -20.22
C GLY A 127 23.03 1.12 -19.70
N ASN A 128 21.75 1.51 -19.66
CA ASN A 128 20.65 0.62 -19.25
C ASN A 128 20.54 -0.63 -20.14
N GLY A 129 20.90 -0.54 -21.43
CA GLY A 129 20.90 -1.69 -22.34
C GLY A 129 21.93 -2.76 -22.00
N PHE A 130 22.95 -2.45 -21.20
CA PHE A 130 24.08 -3.35 -20.92
C PHE A 130 24.10 -3.91 -19.49
N VAL A 131 23.07 -3.64 -18.67
CA VAL A 131 23.01 -4.14 -17.29
C VAL A 131 22.78 -5.64 -17.24
N SER A 132 23.37 -6.30 -16.24
CA SER A 132 23.22 -7.74 -15.98
C SER A 132 22.50 -8.05 -14.67
N SER A 133 22.24 -7.04 -13.83
CA SER A 133 21.51 -7.20 -12.57
C SER A 133 20.49 -6.08 -12.37
N TRP A 134 19.43 -6.36 -11.60
CA TRP A 134 18.41 -5.37 -11.27
C TRP A 134 18.96 -4.24 -10.38
N GLN A 135 20.01 -4.52 -9.59
CA GLN A 135 20.69 -3.52 -8.76
C GLN A 135 21.46 -2.51 -9.61
N ASP A 136 22.13 -2.96 -10.67
CA ASP A 136 22.83 -2.08 -11.62
C ASP A 136 21.83 -1.19 -12.34
N LEU A 137 20.68 -1.75 -12.75
CA LEU A 137 19.58 -0.98 -13.32
C LEU A 137 19.04 0.07 -12.34
N ALA A 138 18.86 -0.29 -11.07
CA ALA A 138 18.44 0.66 -10.03
C ALA A 138 19.49 1.78 -9.81
N GLY A 139 20.78 1.46 -9.86
CA GLY A 139 21.86 2.44 -9.79
C GLY A 139 21.85 3.42 -10.97
N LEU A 140 21.66 2.92 -12.19
CA LEU A 140 21.51 3.79 -13.37
C LEU A 140 20.22 4.62 -13.32
N ARG A 141 19.14 4.12 -12.70
CA ARG A 141 17.92 4.90 -12.46
C ARG A 141 18.13 6.09 -11.55
N VAL A 142 18.97 5.95 -10.52
CA VAL A 142 19.39 7.06 -9.65
C VAL A 142 20.09 8.15 -10.48
N LEU A 143 21.06 7.77 -11.31
CA LEU A 143 21.77 8.71 -12.18
C LEU A 143 20.85 9.37 -13.20
N LEU A 144 19.93 8.60 -13.78
CA LEU A 144 18.93 9.10 -14.71
C LEU A 144 18.03 10.16 -14.03
N GLY A 145 17.61 9.93 -12.79
CA GLY A 145 16.82 10.91 -12.03
C GLY A 145 17.58 12.22 -11.82
N VAL A 146 18.87 12.16 -11.48
CA VAL A 146 19.73 13.35 -11.32
C VAL A 146 19.81 14.17 -12.61
N PHE A 147 20.08 13.54 -13.76
CA PHE A 147 20.24 14.27 -15.02
C PHE A 147 18.91 14.80 -15.58
N VAL A 148 17.83 14.04 -15.44
CA VAL A 148 16.51 14.43 -15.99
C VAL A 148 15.84 15.51 -15.14
N ALA A 149 16.17 15.63 -13.85
CA ALA A 149 15.58 16.57 -12.90
C ALA A 149 15.53 18.03 -13.39
N GLY A 150 16.59 18.48 -14.07
CA GLY A 150 16.71 19.89 -14.47
C GLY A 150 15.95 20.28 -15.73
N TYR A 151 15.49 19.32 -16.53
CA TYR A 151 14.95 19.61 -17.86
C TYR A 151 13.60 20.33 -17.79
N PHE A 152 12.60 19.70 -17.17
CA PHE A 152 11.24 20.23 -17.10
C PHE A 152 11.15 21.63 -16.47
N PRO A 153 11.70 21.88 -15.27
CA PRO A 153 11.62 23.21 -14.67
C PRO A 153 12.44 24.25 -15.45
N GLY A 154 13.58 23.86 -16.03
CA GLY A 154 14.39 24.75 -16.88
C GLY A 154 13.66 25.16 -18.16
N ALA A 155 12.97 24.22 -18.83
CA ALA A 155 12.17 24.48 -20.03
C ALA A 155 10.96 25.39 -19.73
N VAL A 156 10.22 25.10 -18.65
CA VAL A 156 9.09 25.92 -18.21
C VAL A 156 9.57 27.33 -17.85
N TYR A 157 10.68 27.45 -17.13
CA TYR A 157 11.28 28.73 -16.78
C TYR A 157 11.64 29.54 -18.04
N LEU A 158 12.34 28.93 -18.98
CA LEU A 158 12.74 29.54 -20.24
C LEU A 158 11.52 30.02 -21.05
N LEU A 159 10.50 29.18 -21.25
CA LEU A 159 9.26 29.61 -21.92
C LEU A 159 8.65 30.82 -21.22
N SER A 160 8.69 30.82 -19.89
CA SER A 160 8.09 31.89 -19.09
C SER A 160 8.79 33.25 -19.20
N THR A 161 10.04 33.30 -19.69
CA THR A 161 10.78 34.55 -19.99
C THR A 161 10.47 35.10 -21.38
N TRP A 162 10.04 34.24 -22.32
CA TRP A 162 9.79 34.61 -23.71
C TRP A 162 8.34 35.07 -23.99
N TYR A 163 7.37 34.68 -23.14
CA TYR A 163 5.94 34.92 -23.39
C TYR A 163 5.19 35.58 -22.22
N VAL A 164 4.17 36.36 -22.58
CA VAL A 164 3.23 37.03 -21.66
C VAL A 164 2.20 36.04 -21.08
N ARG A 165 1.53 36.42 -19.96
CA ARG A 165 0.68 35.49 -19.17
C ARG A 165 -0.37 34.74 -19.99
N PHE A 166 -1.11 35.45 -20.84
CA PHE A 166 -2.22 34.86 -21.60
C PHE A 166 -1.77 34.14 -22.88
N ASP A 167 -0.49 34.25 -23.26
CA ASP A 167 0.09 33.52 -24.38
C ASP A 167 0.70 32.18 -23.98
N LEU A 168 1.06 32.00 -22.70
CA LEU A 168 1.78 30.81 -22.22
C LEU A 168 1.01 29.51 -22.33
N GLN A 169 -0.32 29.52 -22.16
CA GLN A 169 -1.10 28.27 -22.12
C GLN A 169 -0.93 27.46 -23.41
N LYS A 170 -1.12 28.09 -24.56
CA LYS A 170 -1.00 27.41 -25.86
C LYS A 170 0.39 26.83 -26.07
N ARG A 171 1.44 27.52 -25.61
CA ARG A 171 2.83 27.07 -25.75
C ARG A 171 3.16 25.95 -24.78
N TYR A 172 2.65 25.98 -23.54
CA TYR A 172 2.73 24.85 -22.63
C TYR A 172 1.96 23.64 -23.16
N THR A 173 0.79 23.83 -23.76
CA THR A 173 0.03 22.75 -24.40
C THR A 173 0.77 22.18 -25.59
N ILE A 174 1.46 22.98 -26.42
CA ILE A 174 2.27 22.45 -27.54
C ILE A 174 3.51 21.73 -27.00
N PHE A 175 4.26 22.36 -26.08
CA PHE A 175 5.43 21.77 -25.43
C PHE A 175 5.13 20.42 -24.78
N TYR A 176 4.05 20.35 -23.99
CA TYR A 176 3.66 19.16 -23.25
C TYR A 176 2.87 18.16 -24.13
N GLY A 177 1.92 18.65 -24.93
CA GLY A 177 0.99 17.85 -25.72
C GLY A 177 1.61 17.19 -26.95
N VAL A 178 2.60 17.82 -27.60
CA VAL A 178 3.38 17.15 -28.66
C VAL A 178 4.22 16.01 -28.05
N GLY A 179 4.71 16.20 -26.82
CA GLY A 179 5.33 15.16 -25.99
C GLY A 179 4.45 13.92 -25.84
N CYS A 180 3.19 14.11 -25.46
CA CYS A 180 2.23 13.02 -25.24
C CYS A 180 1.89 12.25 -26.52
N VAL A 181 1.69 12.93 -27.65
CA VAL A 181 1.33 12.28 -28.93
C VAL A 181 2.53 11.54 -29.53
N ALA A 182 3.73 12.08 -29.42
CA ALA A 182 4.92 11.38 -29.90
C ALA A 182 5.32 10.21 -28.98
N SER A 183 5.07 10.30 -27.67
CA SER A 183 5.20 9.17 -26.74
C SER A 183 4.25 8.02 -27.07
N ALA A 184 3.10 8.31 -27.71
CA ALA A 184 2.19 7.29 -28.22
C ALA A 184 2.86 6.39 -29.28
N LEU A 185 3.79 6.96 -30.06
CA LEU A 185 4.52 6.26 -31.12
C LEU A 185 5.72 5.48 -30.57
N THR A 186 6.14 5.75 -29.33
CA THR A 186 7.21 5.01 -28.65
C THR A 186 6.87 3.53 -28.50
N GLY A 187 5.63 3.16 -28.16
CA GLY A 187 5.24 1.75 -28.07
C GLY A 187 5.45 0.99 -29.38
N ILE A 188 5.10 1.61 -30.51
CA ILE A 188 5.29 1.04 -31.85
C ILE A 188 6.79 0.94 -32.20
N MET A 189 7.57 1.96 -31.84
CA MET A 189 9.02 1.95 -32.08
C MET A 189 9.71 0.88 -31.22
N ALA A 190 9.36 0.79 -29.95
CA ALA A 190 9.88 -0.21 -29.02
C ALA A 190 9.52 -1.63 -29.46
N TYR A 191 8.32 -1.85 -30.01
CA TYR A 191 7.99 -3.11 -30.69
C TYR A 191 8.95 -3.40 -31.85
N GLY A 192 9.20 -2.41 -32.72
CA GLY A 192 10.15 -2.56 -33.82
C GLY A 192 11.57 -2.87 -33.35
N LEU A 193 12.00 -2.26 -32.24
CA LEU A 193 13.31 -2.50 -31.63
C LEU A 193 13.39 -3.84 -30.91
N SER A 194 12.30 -4.32 -30.31
CA SER A 194 12.26 -5.62 -29.64
C SER A 194 12.39 -6.79 -30.63
N GLN A 195 12.03 -6.60 -31.91
CA GLN A 195 12.28 -7.58 -32.98
C GLN A 195 13.77 -7.81 -33.28
N MET A 196 14.68 -7.01 -32.71
CA MET A 196 16.13 -7.22 -32.81
C MET A 196 16.66 -8.25 -31.80
N ASP A 197 15.77 -9.00 -31.15
CA ASP A 197 16.13 -10.08 -30.23
C ASP A 197 17.08 -11.10 -30.87
N GLY A 198 18.14 -11.47 -30.13
CA GLY A 198 19.20 -12.37 -30.59
C GLY A 198 20.26 -11.73 -31.49
N LEU A 199 20.05 -10.49 -31.98
CA LEU A 199 21.06 -9.77 -32.75
C LEU A 199 22.26 -9.42 -31.85
N ALA A 200 23.47 -9.75 -32.30
CA ALA A 200 24.72 -9.59 -31.55
C ALA A 200 24.73 -10.28 -30.16
N GLY A 201 23.87 -11.27 -29.93
CA GLY A 201 23.74 -11.98 -28.65
C GLY A 201 23.06 -11.16 -27.54
N LEU A 202 22.35 -10.08 -27.90
CA LEU A 202 21.61 -9.23 -26.97
C LEU A 202 20.11 -9.51 -27.05
N SER A 203 19.44 -9.46 -25.91
CA SER A 203 17.98 -9.57 -25.80
C SER A 203 17.27 -8.31 -26.31
N GLY A 204 16.05 -8.47 -26.84
CA GLY A 204 15.28 -7.41 -27.52
C GLY A 204 15.12 -6.12 -26.70
N TRP A 205 14.90 -6.23 -25.38
CA TRP A 205 14.77 -5.06 -24.50
C TRP A 205 16.05 -4.21 -24.41
N ARG A 206 17.23 -4.79 -24.63
CA ARG A 206 18.51 -4.07 -24.59
C ARG A 206 18.63 -3.09 -25.75
N TRP A 207 18.07 -3.46 -26.91
CA TRP A 207 18.04 -2.61 -28.10
C TRP A 207 17.12 -1.41 -27.94
N ILE A 208 16.01 -1.55 -27.19
CA ILE A 208 15.12 -0.44 -26.84
C ILE A 208 15.92 0.67 -26.14
N PHE A 209 16.60 0.34 -25.02
CA PHE A 209 17.40 1.32 -24.28
C PHE A 209 18.56 1.90 -25.09
N THR A 210 19.24 1.07 -25.88
CA THR A 210 20.44 1.46 -26.62
C THR A 210 20.12 2.43 -27.75
N ILE A 211 19.17 2.09 -28.63
CA ILE A 211 18.83 2.92 -29.79
C ILE A 211 18.14 4.21 -29.36
N GLU A 212 17.25 4.16 -28.39
CA GLU A 212 16.56 5.34 -27.89
C GLU A 212 17.51 6.29 -27.13
N GLY A 213 18.49 5.73 -26.39
CA GLY A 213 19.58 6.51 -25.82
C GLY A 213 20.47 7.20 -26.88
N ILE A 214 20.73 6.55 -28.02
CA ILE A 214 21.46 7.17 -29.15
C ILE A 214 20.64 8.31 -29.76
N ILE A 215 19.34 8.11 -29.99
CA ILE A 215 18.43 9.15 -30.50
C ILE A 215 18.46 10.36 -29.55
N SER A 216 18.44 10.12 -28.23
CA SER A 216 18.57 11.14 -27.20
C SER A 216 19.86 11.95 -27.33
N CYS A 217 21.00 11.28 -27.50
CA CYS A 217 22.29 11.93 -27.65
C CYS A 217 22.37 12.77 -28.93
N VAL A 218 21.85 12.27 -30.05
CA VAL A 218 21.79 13.02 -31.32
C VAL A 218 20.93 14.26 -31.17
N LEU A 219 19.75 14.14 -30.56
CA LEU A 219 18.86 15.27 -30.30
C LEU A 219 19.46 16.27 -29.31
N ALA A 220 20.28 15.82 -28.34
CA ALA A 220 21.04 16.69 -27.47
C ALA A 220 22.01 17.59 -28.28
N LEU A 221 22.78 16.99 -29.19
CA LEU A 221 23.73 17.71 -30.04
C LEU A 221 23.03 18.70 -30.99
N VAL A 222 21.92 18.28 -31.59
CA VAL A 222 21.09 19.16 -32.42
C VAL A 222 20.51 20.30 -31.58
N SER A 223 20.00 20.01 -30.38
CA SER A 223 19.47 21.05 -29.49
C SER A 223 20.54 22.06 -29.09
N TYR A 224 21.79 21.64 -28.91
CA TYR A 224 22.88 22.56 -28.62
C TYR A 224 23.10 23.56 -29.76
N ALA A 225 22.81 23.21 -31.02
CA ALA A 225 22.90 24.13 -32.15
C ALA A 225 21.66 25.03 -32.30
N PHE A 226 20.46 24.51 -32.04
CA PHE A 226 19.20 25.17 -32.37
C PHE A 226 18.46 25.83 -31.19
N LEU A 227 18.71 25.40 -29.95
CA LEU A 227 18.06 25.94 -28.76
C LEU A 227 18.52 27.38 -28.50
N VAL A 228 17.56 28.27 -28.23
CA VAL A 228 17.79 29.69 -28.02
C VAL A 228 17.97 30.01 -26.54
N GLY A 229 18.79 31.03 -26.26
CA GLY A 229 19.09 31.52 -24.91
C GLY A 229 17.94 32.28 -24.24
N PHE A 230 18.25 33.03 -23.19
CA PHE A 230 17.31 34.01 -22.65
C PHE A 230 17.03 35.13 -23.67
N PRO A 231 15.89 35.84 -23.56
CA PRO A 231 15.55 36.92 -24.49
C PRO A 231 16.63 38.01 -24.58
N GLU A 232 17.36 38.26 -23.51
CA GLU A 232 18.47 39.23 -23.44
C GLU A 232 19.63 38.88 -24.39
N GLU A 233 19.85 37.58 -24.61
CA GLU A 233 20.92 37.01 -25.43
C GLU A 233 20.41 36.56 -26.82
N ALA A 234 19.19 36.93 -27.21
CA ALA A 234 18.53 36.45 -28.43
C ALA A 234 19.34 36.71 -29.70
N ASN A 235 20.07 37.84 -29.76
CA ASN A 235 20.91 38.24 -30.89
C ASN A 235 22.20 37.41 -31.00
N GLN A 236 22.61 36.73 -29.93
CA GLN A 236 23.77 35.80 -29.92
C GLN A 236 23.40 34.41 -30.45
N SER A 237 22.10 34.14 -30.63
CA SER A 237 21.61 32.87 -31.16
C SER A 237 21.69 32.84 -32.69
N TRP A 238 22.26 31.77 -33.25
CA TRP A 238 22.54 31.63 -34.68
C TRP A 238 21.30 31.87 -35.55
N ASN A 239 21.30 32.94 -36.36
CA ASN A 239 20.25 33.30 -37.32
C ASN A 239 18.81 33.26 -36.74
N PHE A 240 18.57 34.01 -35.65
CA PHE A 240 17.28 33.97 -34.94
C PHE A 240 16.47 35.27 -34.99
N LEU A 241 16.86 36.29 -34.23
CA LEU A 241 16.18 37.58 -34.14
C LEU A 241 17.19 38.73 -34.29
N SER A 242 16.74 39.83 -34.91
CA SER A 242 17.52 41.07 -34.94
C SER A 242 17.48 41.80 -33.59
N GLU A 243 18.35 42.79 -33.39
CA GLU A 243 18.35 43.59 -32.14
C GLU A 243 17.03 44.34 -31.92
N GLN A 244 16.43 44.89 -32.99
CA GLN A 244 15.13 45.57 -32.91
C GLN A 244 13.99 44.60 -32.56
N GLU A 245 14.03 43.37 -33.08
CA GLU A 245 13.03 42.33 -32.78
C GLU A 245 13.17 41.81 -31.34
N ARG A 246 14.41 41.67 -30.84
CA ARG A 246 14.69 41.36 -29.43
C ARG A 246 14.10 42.42 -28.52
N ASP A 247 14.37 43.68 -28.82
CA ASP A 247 13.94 44.79 -27.96
C ASP A 247 12.41 44.90 -27.92
N PHE A 248 11.71 44.57 -29.02
CA PHE A 248 10.26 44.39 -29.03
C PHE A 248 9.79 43.32 -28.03
N VAL A 249 10.41 42.13 -28.03
CA VAL A 249 10.04 41.04 -27.10
C VAL A 249 10.26 41.48 -25.65
N LEU A 250 11.38 42.15 -25.35
CA LEU A 250 11.68 42.66 -24.01
C LEU A 250 10.67 43.74 -23.58
N ARG A 251 10.29 44.68 -24.45
CA ARG A 251 9.25 45.68 -24.16
C ARG A 251 7.91 45.04 -23.87
N ARG A 252 7.50 44.06 -24.69
CA ARG A 252 6.23 43.34 -24.56
C ARG A 252 6.14 42.56 -23.24
N VAL A 253 7.20 41.84 -22.86
CA VAL A 253 7.25 41.12 -21.58
C VAL A 253 7.28 42.08 -20.38
N ASN A 254 7.97 43.22 -20.51
CA ASN A 254 7.98 44.28 -19.50
C ASN A 254 6.61 44.92 -19.29
N ARG A 255 5.86 45.21 -20.36
CA ARG A 255 4.50 45.79 -20.27
C ARG A 255 3.52 44.86 -19.54
N ASP A 256 3.62 43.54 -19.71
CA ASP A 256 2.76 42.57 -19.03
C ASP A 256 3.05 42.46 -17.51
N ARG A 257 4.30 42.69 -17.07
CA ARG A 257 4.74 42.24 -15.74
C ARG A 257 5.62 43.20 -14.93
N GLY A 258 6.27 44.18 -15.55
CA GLY A 258 7.21 45.09 -14.88
C GLY A 258 8.47 44.40 -14.35
N ASP A 259 8.78 43.18 -14.81
CA ASP A 259 9.69 42.22 -14.16
C ASP A 259 10.97 41.91 -14.98
N ALA A 260 11.33 42.63 -16.06
CA ALA A 260 12.55 42.27 -16.80
C ALA A 260 13.87 42.63 -16.09
N ALA A 261 13.82 43.32 -14.95
CA ALA A 261 15.00 43.48 -14.10
C ALA A 261 15.21 42.21 -13.27
N THR A 262 16.23 41.44 -13.62
CA THR A 262 16.58 40.17 -12.96
C THR A 262 17.15 40.40 -11.56
N GLU A 263 16.41 40.03 -10.50
CA GLU A 263 16.95 40.05 -9.13
C GLU A 263 18.04 38.98 -8.93
N PRO A 264 19.19 39.29 -8.29
CA PRO A 264 20.23 38.32 -7.98
C PRO A 264 19.73 37.19 -7.06
N PHE A 265 20.29 35.98 -7.21
CA PHE A 265 19.84 34.81 -6.46
C PHE A 265 19.99 35.00 -4.95
N SER A 266 18.87 34.88 -4.23
CA SER A 266 18.81 34.87 -2.78
C SER A 266 18.04 33.64 -2.31
N ILE A 267 18.71 32.79 -1.52
CA ILE A 267 18.11 31.58 -0.92
C ILE A 267 16.90 31.96 -0.06
N ILE A 268 16.99 33.06 0.69
CA ILE A 268 15.91 33.55 1.54
C ILE A 268 14.72 33.99 0.67
N ALA A 269 14.96 34.71 -0.43
CA ALA A 269 13.90 35.12 -1.34
C ALA A 269 13.27 33.93 -2.09
N PHE A 270 14.05 32.89 -2.40
CA PHE A 270 13.60 31.64 -3.01
C PHE A 270 12.75 30.78 -2.07
N LEU A 271 13.08 30.71 -0.78
CA LEU A 271 12.36 29.88 0.20
C LEU A 271 11.18 30.58 0.87
N LYS A 272 11.18 31.92 0.96
CA LYS A 272 10.08 32.73 1.54
C LYS A 272 8.68 32.33 1.04
N PRO A 273 8.46 31.98 -0.24
CA PRO A 273 7.16 31.57 -0.72
C PRO A 273 6.65 30.24 -0.15
N ALA A 274 7.51 29.38 0.42
CA ALA A 274 7.11 28.14 1.07
C ALA A 274 6.10 28.34 2.22
N ALA A 275 6.07 29.53 2.82
CA ALA A 275 5.10 29.90 3.85
C ALA A 275 3.70 30.23 3.29
N ASP A 276 3.53 30.34 1.96
CA ASP A 276 2.23 30.57 1.36
C ASP A 276 1.49 29.25 1.11
N PHE A 277 0.45 29.01 1.91
CA PHE A 277 -0.43 27.86 1.80
C PHE A 277 -1.01 27.63 0.39
N LYS A 278 -1.25 28.69 -0.39
CA LYS A 278 -1.79 28.57 -1.76
C LYS A 278 -0.84 27.77 -2.66
N ILE A 279 0.47 27.87 -2.46
CA ILE A 279 1.45 27.10 -3.25
C ILE A 279 1.26 25.60 -3.01
N TRP A 280 1.02 25.20 -1.76
CA TRP A 280 0.79 23.81 -1.39
C TRP A 280 -0.53 23.25 -1.92
N VAL A 281 -1.57 24.08 -2.05
CA VAL A 281 -2.82 23.68 -2.72
C VAL A 281 -2.57 23.35 -4.20
N PHE A 282 -1.83 24.19 -4.93
CA PHE A 282 -1.48 23.90 -6.32
C PHE A 282 -0.54 22.68 -6.45
N ALA A 283 0.39 22.52 -5.50
CA ALA A 283 1.24 21.35 -5.43
C ALA A 283 0.46 20.06 -5.20
N PHE A 284 -0.51 20.08 -4.30
CA PHE A 284 -1.39 18.95 -4.02
C PHE A 284 -2.27 18.62 -5.23
N MET A 285 -2.83 19.63 -5.91
CA MET A 285 -3.57 19.43 -7.15
C MET A 285 -2.69 18.77 -8.24
N PHE A 286 -1.46 19.24 -8.40
CA PHE A 286 -0.51 18.68 -9.36
C PHE A 286 -0.12 17.24 -8.99
N PHE A 287 0.11 16.96 -7.70
CA PHE A 287 0.36 15.62 -7.18
C PHE A 287 -0.78 14.66 -7.51
N CYS A 288 -2.03 14.99 -7.16
CA CYS A 288 -3.19 14.13 -7.41
C CYS A 288 -3.32 13.75 -8.89
N VAL A 289 -3.10 14.72 -9.79
CA VAL A 289 -3.19 14.51 -11.25
C VAL A 289 -2.03 13.66 -11.76
N THR A 290 -0.80 13.97 -11.34
CA THR A 290 0.40 13.29 -11.85
C THR A 290 0.56 11.88 -11.29
N THR A 291 0.12 11.61 -10.06
CA THR A 291 0.11 10.26 -9.47
C THR A 291 -0.69 9.29 -10.34
N VAL A 292 -1.89 9.66 -10.76
CA VAL A 292 -2.70 8.84 -11.67
C VAL A 292 -2.03 8.74 -13.05
N GLY A 293 -1.56 9.85 -13.61
CA GLY A 293 -0.93 9.88 -14.93
C GLY A 293 0.32 9.01 -15.03
N TYR A 294 1.22 9.05 -14.04
CA TYR A 294 2.41 8.22 -14.01
C TYR A 294 2.09 6.74 -13.74
N SER A 295 1.12 6.46 -12.86
CA SER A 295 0.69 5.08 -12.60
C SER A 295 0.21 4.40 -13.88
N ILE A 296 -0.64 5.07 -14.66
CA ILE A 296 -1.03 4.52 -15.96
C ILE A 296 0.18 4.41 -16.90
N ASN A 297 1.04 5.42 -17.00
CA ASN A 297 2.21 5.35 -17.89
C ASN A 297 3.14 4.15 -17.65
N TYR A 298 3.46 3.82 -16.39
CA TYR A 298 4.40 2.73 -16.07
C TYR A 298 3.79 1.34 -16.09
N PHE A 299 2.46 1.25 -16.01
CA PHE A 299 1.76 -0.03 -15.91
C PHE A 299 0.85 -0.30 -17.10
N LEU A 300 0.59 0.66 -18.00
CA LEU A 300 -0.32 0.47 -19.13
C LEU A 300 0.05 -0.72 -20.04
N PRO A 301 1.32 -0.93 -20.45
CA PRO A 301 1.66 -2.11 -21.25
C PRO A 301 1.32 -3.41 -20.50
N ILE A 302 1.66 -3.47 -19.22
CA ILE A 302 1.38 -4.60 -18.32
C ILE A 302 -0.13 -4.82 -18.15
N ILE A 303 -0.90 -3.75 -17.96
CA ILE A 303 -2.35 -3.75 -17.87
C ILE A 303 -2.97 -4.32 -19.15
N LEU A 304 -2.49 -3.90 -20.32
CA LEU A 304 -2.97 -4.42 -21.61
C LEU A 304 -2.63 -5.91 -21.77
N THR A 305 -1.43 -6.34 -21.37
CA THR A 305 -1.09 -7.77 -21.35
C THR A 305 -1.99 -8.57 -20.40
N SER A 306 -2.33 -8.00 -19.23
CA SER A 306 -3.29 -8.62 -18.30
C SER A 306 -4.73 -8.71 -18.84
N MET A 307 -5.08 -7.90 -19.85
CA MET A 307 -6.34 -7.99 -20.58
C MET A 307 -6.32 -9.09 -21.65
N GLY A 308 -5.24 -9.85 -21.78
CA GLY A 308 -5.10 -10.96 -22.74
C GLY A 308 -4.59 -10.53 -24.12
N PHE A 309 -4.09 -9.30 -24.27
CA PHE A 309 -3.39 -8.89 -25.49
C PHE A 309 -1.95 -9.44 -25.45
N ASN A 310 -1.44 -9.90 -26.59
CA ASN A 310 -0.03 -10.30 -26.70
C ASN A 310 0.91 -9.06 -26.59
N THR A 311 2.22 -9.28 -26.43
CA THR A 311 3.21 -8.20 -26.26
C THR A 311 3.15 -7.17 -27.39
N ALA A 312 3.19 -7.63 -28.65
CA ALA A 312 3.14 -6.78 -29.83
C ALA A 312 1.89 -5.88 -29.87
N LEU A 313 0.73 -6.48 -29.59
CA LEU A 313 -0.54 -5.78 -29.58
C LEU A 313 -0.65 -4.85 -28.37
N SER A 314 -0.12 -5.23 -27.21
CA SER A 314 -0.07 -4.38 -26.01
C SER A 314 0.76 -3.11 -26.24
N GLU A 315 1.89 -3.23 -26.93
CA GLU A 315 2.74 -2.09 -27.30
C GLU A 315 2.06 -1.15 -28.31
N CYS A 316 1.34 -1.71 -29.28
CA CYS A 316 0.60 -0.92 -30.28
C CYS A 316 -0.66 -0.24 -29.72
N LEU A 317 -1.38 -0.90 -28.80
CA LEU A 317 -2.64 -0.41 -28.22
C LEU A 317 -2.44 0.74 -27.22
N ILE A 318 -1.20 1.10 -26.90
CA ILE A 318 -0.90 2.32 -26.14
C ILE A 318 -1.16 3.57 -27.00
N ALA A 319 -0.93 3.48 -28.31
CA ALA A 319 -0.94 4.65 -29.17
C ALA A 319 -2.32 5.34 -29.28
N PRO A 320 -3.45 4.61 -29.52
CA PRO A 320 -4.74 5.25 -29.74
C PRO A 320 -5.26 6.09 -28.55
N PRO A 321 -5.20 5.62 -27.28
CA PRO A 321 -5.57 6.43 -26.13
C PRO A 321 -4.77 7.74 -25.98
N TRP A 322 -3.47 7.70 -26.30
CA TRP A 322 -2.59 8.87 -26.22
C TRP A 322 -2.85 9.88 -27.34
N VAL A 323 -3.10 9.41 -28.56
CA VAL A 323 -3.52 10.28 -29.67
C VAL A 323 -4.84 10.99 -29.33
N PHE A 324 -5.81 10.26 -28.80
CA PHE A 324 -7.07 10.85 -28.32
C PHE A 324 -6.83 11.91 -27.24
N THR A 325 -5.99 11.59 -26.25
CA THR A 325 -5.62 12.51 -25.17
C THR A 325 -5.00 13.80 -25.70
N GLY A 326 -4.12 13.73 -26.70
CA GLY A 326 -3.53 14.90 -27.34
C GLY A 326 -4.55 15.81 -28.03
N LEU A 327 -5.49 15.22 -28.79
CA LEU A 327 -6.59 15.98 -29.42
C LEU A 327 -7.50 16.63 -28.38
N PHE A 328 -7.82 15.89 -27.33
CA PHE A 328 -8.65 16.35 -26.23
C PHE A 328 -8.00 17.53 -25.48
N MET A 329 -6.70 17.42 -25.15
CA MET A 329 -5.93 18.50 -24.54
C MET A 329 -5.93 19.79 -25.37
N TYR A 330 -5.80 19.67 -26.70
CA TYR A 330 -5.84 20.82 -27.59
C TYR A 330 -7.23 21.49 -27.59
N ALA A 331 -8.29 20.70 -27.67
CA ALA A 331 -9.66 21.21 -27.60
C ALA A 331 -9.94 21.95 -26.28
N GLN A 332 -9.45 21.41 -25.16
CA GLN A 332 -9.59 22.04 -23.85
C GLN A 332 -8.74 23.30 -23.68
N ALA A 333 -7.54 23.32 -24.25
CA ALA A 333 -6.71 24.51 -24.26
C ALA A 333 -7.39 25.66 -25.01
N TRP A 334 -7.96 25.37 -26.19
CA TRP A 334 -8.75 26.34 -26.95
C TRP A 334 -9.98 26.83 -26.18
N LEU A 335 -10.73 25.91 -25.57
CA LEU A 335 -11.93 26.24 -24.81
C LEU A 335 -11.62 27.10 -23.59
N GLY A 336 -10.60 26.69 -22.82
CA GLY A 336 -10.18 27.42 -21.63
C GLY A 336 -9.68 28.82 -21.97
N ASP A 337 -8.94 28.97 -23.07
CA ASP A 337 -8.42 30.27 -23.49
C ASP A 337 -9.52 31.18 -24.02
N ARG A 338 -10.48 30.64 -24.80
CA ARG A 338 -11.58 31.43 -25.37
C ARG A 338 -12.54 31.96 -24.30
N TYR A 339 -12.83 31.16 -23.28
CA TYR A 339 -13.83 31.48 -22.25
C TYR A 339 -13.21 31.88 -20.90
N HIS A 340 -11.88 31.91 -20.81
CA HIS A 340 -11.13 32.19 -19.57
C HIS A 340 -11.50 31.27 -18.40
N LEU A 341 -11.89 30.02 -18.70
CA LEU A 341 -12.29 29.01 -17.70
C LEU A 341 -11.12 28.06 -17.42
N ARG A 342 -10.69 27.97 -16.16
CA ARG A 342 -9.62 27.05 -15.71
C ARG A 342 -10.13 26.01 -14.72
N GLY A 343 -10.73 26.46 -13.62
CA GLY A 343 -11.28 25.57 -12.57
C GLY A 343 -12.30 24.54 -13.09
N PRO A 344 -13.32 24.93 -13.88
CA PRO A 344 -14.29 23.97 -14.41
C PRO A 344 -13.69 22.89 -15.30
N ILE A 345 -12.67 23.23 -16.11
CA ILE A 345 -11.95 22.27 -16.96
C ILE A 345 -11.20 21.26 -16.07
N ILE A 346 -10.56 21.75 -14.99
CA ILE A 346 -9.84 20.89 -14.04
C ILE A 346 -10.80 19.91 -13.35
N ALA A 347 -11.95 20.39 -12.90
CA ALA A 347 -12.96 19.56 -12.25
C ALA A 347 -13.55 18.51 -13.21
N PHE A 348 -13.87 18.91 -14.45
CA PHE A 348 -14.37 18.00 -15.47
C PHE A 348 -13.38 16.86 -15.75
N ASN A 349 -12.09 17.18 -15.91
CA ASN A 349 -11.05 16.18 -16.14
C ASN A 349 -10.85 15.24 -14.95
N ALA A 350 -10.97 15.74 -13.72
CA ALA A 350 -10.92 14.89 -12.53
C ALA A 350 -12.09 13.89 -12.48
N ILE A 351 -13.31 14.32 -12.82
CA ILE A 351 -14.49 13.44 -12.93
C ILE A 351 -14.28 12.40 -14.04
N LEU A 352 -13.77 12.83 -15.19
CA LEU A 352 -13.48 11.93 -16.31
C LEU A 352 -12.48 10.84 -15.93
N ALA A 353 -11.41 11.20 -15.21
CA ALA A 353 -10.41 10.25 -14.71
C ALA A 353 -11.01 9.26 -13.70
N LEU A 354 -11.88 9.73 -12.80
CA LEU A 354 -12.55 8.90 -11.81
C LEU A 354 -13.47 7.86 -12.47
N ILE A 355 -14.27 8.30 -13.45
CA ILE A 355 -15.12 7.40 -14.24
C ILE A 355 -14.27 6.37 -15.00
N GLY A 356 -13.20 6.83 -15.65
CA GLY A 356 -12.29 5.96 -16.39
C GLY A 356 -11.64 4.89 -15.51
N LEU A 357 -11.20 5.25 -14.30
CA LEU A 357 -10.56 4.32 -13.36
C LEU A 357 -11.54 3.25 -12.90
N ALA A 358 -12.79 3.65 -12.60
CA ALA A 358 -13.83 2.71 -12.21
C ALA A 358 -14.15 1.70 -13.34
N ILE A 359 -14.29 2.18 -14.58
CA ILE A 359 -14.54 1.32 -15.74
C ILE A 359 -13.36 0.37 -15.99
N MET A 360 -12.13 0.89 -15.93
CA MET A 360 -10.92 0.10 -16.16
C MET A 360 -10.72 -1.01 -15.10
N GLY A 361 -11.05 -0.72 -13.85
CA GLY A 361 -10.83 -1.60 -12.70
C GLY A 361 -11.96 -2.59 -12.40
N PHE A 362 -13.23 -2.22 -12.62
CA PHE A 362 -14.39 -3.01 -12.17
C PHE A 362 -15.23 -3.64 -13.28
N CYS A 363 -15.01 -3.32 -14.56
CA CYS A 363 -15.72 -3.99 -15.65
C CYS A 363 -15.05 -5.32 -16.03
N ASP A 364 -15.84 -6.35 -16.26
CA ASP A 364 -15.33 -7.69 -16.64
C ASP A 364 -14.93 -7.77 -18.13
N ASN A 365 -15.47 -6.91 -19.00
CA ASN A 365 -15.24 -6.98 -20.44
C ASN A 365 -14.08 -6.09 -20.90
N ASN A 366 -13.09 -6.69 -21.59
CA ASN A 366 -11.88 -6.01 -22.06
C ASN A 366 -12.13 -4.76 -22.94
N PRO A 367 -13.14 -4.70 -23.84
CA PRO A 367 -13.43 -3.48 -24.59
C PRO A 367 -13.84 -2.29 -23.70
N ALA A 368 -14.63 -2.52 -22.66
CA ALA A 368 -14.99 -1.46 -21.72
C ALA A 368 -13.77 -1.04 -20.89
N ARG A 369 -12.96 -2.01 -20.41
CA ARG A 369 -11.74 -1.69 -19.67
C ARG A 369 -10.77 -0.85 -20.50
N TYR A 370 -10.61 -1.18 -21.79
CA TYR A 370 -9.80 -0.40 -22.73
C TYR A 370 -10.41 0.98 -23.02
N PHE A 371 -11.73 1.12 -23.12
CA PHE A 371 -12.38 2.43 -23.14
C PHE A 371 -12.11 3.24 -21.85
N GLY A 372 -12.07 2.57 -20.70
CA GLY A 372 -11.63 3.14 -19.43
C GLY A 372 -10.25 3.79 -19.53
N VAL A 373 -9.28 3.13 -20.20
CA VAL A 373 -7.94 3.68 -20.44
C VAL A 373 -7.98 5.04 -21.16
N PHE A 374 -8.83 5.19 -22.19
CA PHE A 374 -8.99 6.48 -22.90
C PHE A 374 -9.45 7.59 -21.95
N LEU A 375 -10.42 7.29 -21.08
CA LEU A 375 -10.96 8.27 -20.15
C LEU A 375 -9.96 8.63 -19.04
N VAL A 376 -9.21 7.65 -18.51
CA VAL A 376 -8.19 7.91 -17.50
C VAL A 376 -7.06 8.77 -18.08
N LEU A 377 -6.57 8.46 -19.27
CA LEU A 377 -5.50 9.23 -19.90
C LEU A 377 -5.96 10.65 -20.28
N ALA A 378 -7.15 10.78 -20.87
CA ALA A 378 -7.72 12.09 -21.19
C ALA A 378 -7.98 12.93 -19.92
N GLY A 379 -8.47 12.29 -18.86
CA GLY A 379 -8.73 12.93 -17.57
C GLY A 379 -7.45 13.30 -16.82
N ALA A 380 -6.57 12.36 -16.52
CA ALA A 380 -5.37 12.60 -15.72
C ALA A 380 -4.30 13.39 -16.50
N SER A 381 -3.79 12.84 -17.61
CA SER A 381 -2.73 13.50 -18.38
C SER A 381 -3.22 14.82 -18.99
N GLY A 382 -4.49 14.88 -19.41
CA GLY A 382 -5.09 16.10 -19.92
C GLY A 382 -5.30 17.20 -18.89
N ASN A 383 -5.35 16.87 -17.60
CA ASN A 383 -5.44 17.87 -16.52
C ASN A 383 -4.10 18.52 -16.16
N THR A 384 -2.98 17.99 -16.64
CA THR A 384 -1.65 18.52 -16.28
C THR A 384 -1.43 19.97 -16.77
N PRO A 385 -1.69 20.32 -18.05
CA PRO A 385 -1.53 21.71 -18.51
C PRO A 385 -2.52 22.72 -17.89
N PRO A 386 -3.83 22.42 -17.72
CA PRO A 386 -4.76 23.29 -17.02
C PRO A 386 -4.34 23.59 -15.58
N VAL A 387 -3.87 22.59 -14.82
CA VAL A 387 -3.39 22.78 -13.44
C VAL A 387 -2.16 23.69 -13.40
N LEU A 388 -1.16 23.44 -14.28
CA LEU A 388 0.03 24.29 -14.36
C LEU A 388 -0.30 25.73 -14.76
N THR A 389 -1.25 25.92 -15.68
CA THR A 389 -1.66 27.25 -16.11
C THR A 389 -2.50 27.96 -15.04
N TYR A 390 -3.36 27.23 -14.35
CA TYR A 390 -4.13 27.75 -13.23
C TYR A 390 -3.20 28.19 -12.09
N GLN A 391 -2.13 27.44 -11.81
CA GLN A 391 -1.06 27.84 -10.90
C GLN A 391 -0.35 29.12 -11.39
N ALA A 392 0.07 29.16 -12.66
CA ALA A 392 0.78 30.32 -13.23
C ALA A 392 -0.06 31.61 -13.22
N ASN A 393 -1.37 31.54 -13.43
CA ASN A 393 -2.26 32.69 -13.43
C ASN A 393 -2.49 33.29 -12.03
N ASN A 394 -2.42 32.47 -10.99
CA ASN A 394 -2.74 32.86 -9.63
C ASN A 394 -1.51 33.18 -8.77
N ILE A 395 -0.30 33.00 -9.30
CA ILE A 395 0.96 33.19 -8.57
C ILE A 395 1.80 34.32 -9.17
N ARG A 396 2.00 35.39 -8.39
CA ARG A 396 2.83 36.57 -8.74
C ARG A 396 4.17 36.56 -7.99
N GLY A 397 5.22 37.10 -8.62
CA GLY A 397 6.57 37.24 -8.04
C GLY A 397 7.59 36.23 -8.60
N HIS A 398 8.78 36.73 -8.91
CA HIS A 398 9.85 35.99 -9.61
C HIS A 398 10.29 34.71 -8.86
N TRP A 399 10.67 34.85 -7.59
CA TRP A 399 11.13 33.73 -6.76
C TRP A 399 10.02 32.75 -6.37
N LYS A 400 8.79 33.23 -6.26
CA LYS A 400 7.62 32.40 -5.97
C LYS A 400 7.28 31.48 -7.14
N ARG A 401 7.35 32.00 -8.37
CA ARG A 401 7.20 31.19 -9.58
C ARG A 401 8.35 30.21 -9.78
N ALA A 402 9.57 30.59 -9.38
CA ALA A 402 10.69 29.66 -9.35
C ALA A 402 10.48 28.56 -8.29
N PHE A 403 9.94 28.86 -7.11
CA PHE A 403 9.70 27.88 -6.04
C PHE A 403 8.55 26.90 -6.34
N CYS A 404 7.48 27.34 -7.00
CA CYS A 404 6.26 26.56 -7.20
C CYS A 404 6.44 25.18 -7.88
N PRO A 405 7.23 25.02 -8.95
CA PRO A 405 7.56 23.71 -9.51
C PRO A 405 8.19 22.74 -8.50
N HIS A 406 8.87 23.25 -7.46
CA HIS A 406 9.49 22.46 -6.40
C HIS A 406 8.49 21.96 -5.36
N ALA A 407 7.52 22.78 -4.98
CA ALA A 407 6.44 22.34 -4.08
C ALA A 407 5.63 21.20 -4.71
N ASN A 408 5.36 21.30 -6.02
CA ASN A 408 4.70 20.25 -6.80
C ASN A 408 5.46 18.91 -6.77
N ALA A 409 6.80 18.96 -6.70
CA ALA A 409 7.66 17.79 -6.66
C ALA A 409 7.74 17.16 -5.25
N ASN A 410 7.82 17.97 -4.19
CA ASN A 410 7.79 17.48 -2.81
C ASN A 410 6.48 16.76 -2.45
N ALA A 411 5.35 17.17 -3.04
CA ALA A 411 4.07 16.48 -2.85
C ALA A 411 4.09 15.05 -3.42
N MET A 412 4.95 14.73 -4.42
CA MET A 412 5.14 13.36 -4.93
C MET A 412 5.84 12.41 -3.93
N MET A 413 6.48 12.92 -2.88
CA MET A 413 7.24 12.08 -1.92
C MET A 413 6.38 11.39 -0.86
N SER A 414 5.08 11.68 -0.73
CA SER A 414 4.28 11.20 0.41
C SER A 414 3.79 9.75 0.33
N SER A 415 4.29 8.94 -0.62
CA SER A 415 4.01 7.50 -0.68
C SER A 415 5.25 6.69 -0.25
N THR A 416 5.38 6.44 1.04
CA THR A 416 6.28 5.41 1.56
C THR A 416 5.85 4.05 1.01
N PRO A 417 6.74 3.22 0.43
CA PRO A 417 6.41 1.85 0.13
C PRO A 417 6.05 1.12 1.43
N LEU A 418 4.91 0.42 1.46
CA LEU A 418 4.60 -0.53 2.52
C LEU A 418 5.75 -1.54 2.60
N ASN A 419 6.42 -1.58 3.75
CA ASN A 419 7.54 -2.49 4.00
C ASN A 419 6.98 -3.93 4.03
N THR A 420 7.10 -4.67 2.94
CA THR A 420 6.48 -6.00 2.81
C THR A 420 7.32 -7.12 3.43
N LYS A 421 8.53 -6.84 3.93
CA LYS A 421 9.37 -7.86 4.55
C LYS A 421 8.93 -8.07 5.99
N THR A 422 8.37 -9.24 6.28
CA THR A 422 7.97 -9.63 7.64
C THR A 422 9.19 -9.57 8.57
N GLY A 423 9.13 -8.67 9.56
CA GLY A 423 10.16 -8.54 10.60
C GLY A 423 10.04 -9.59 11.70
N LEU A 424 11.08 -9.71 12.53
CA LEU A 424 11.04 -10.45 13.79
C LEU A 424 10.26 -9.64 14.86
N PRO A 425 9.81 -10.27 15.95
CA PRO A 425 9.17 -9.56 17.06
C PRO A 425 10.06 -8.42 17.60
N VAL A 426 9.47 -7.24 17.82
CA VAL A 426 10.16 -6.09 18.44
C VAL A 426 10.36 -6.31 19.95
N PRO A 427 11.43 -5.81 20.57
CA PRO A 427 11.74 -6.09 21.98
C PRO A 427 10.72 -5.48 22.96
N ASN A 428 10.27 -4.24 22.74
CA ASN A 428 9.50 -3.47 23.71
C ASN A 428 8.00 -3.45 23.40
N ALA A 429 7.36 -4.61 23.50
CA ALA A 429 5.94 -4.75 23.20
C ALA A 429 5.02 -3.98 24.17
N THR A 430 3.81 -3.61 23.73
CA THR A 430 2.73 -3.21 24.65
C THR A 430 2.43 -4.32 25.67
N LEU A 431 2.01 -3.95 26.89
CA LEU A 431 1.71 -4.92 27.95
C LEU A 431 0.22 -5.33 27.86
N PRO A 432 -0.09 -6.58 27.47
CA PRO A 432 -1.48 -7.05 27.49
C PRO A 432 -1.93 -7.33 28.93
N PHE A 433 -3.22 -7.13 29.19
CA PHE A 433 -3.83 -7.45 30.48
C PHE A 433 -3.55 -8.90 30.94
N TRP A 434 -3.53 -9.85 30.01
CA TRP A 434 -3.29 -11.27 30.30
C TRP A 434 -1.92 -11.58 30.92
N ARG A 435 -0.97 -10.64 30.84
CA ARG A 435 0.38 -10.78 31.38
C ARG A 435 0.63 -9.86 32.59
N THR A 436 -0.44 -9.48 33.29
CA THR A 436 -0.32 -8.74 34.56
C THR A 436 0.01 -9.65 35.75
N GLU A 437 -0.31 -10.94 35.65
CA GLU A 437 0.03 -11.99 36.62
C GLU A 437 1.03 -12.97 35.98
N LEU A 438 2.33 -12.67 36.08
CA LEU A 438 3.38 -13.44 35.40
C LEU A 438 3.64 -14.79 36.08
N HIS A 439 3.81 -15.84 35.25
CA HIS A 439 4.28 -17.14 35.71
C HIS A 439 5.81 -17.12 35.87
N GLU A 440 6.36 -17.96 36.75
CA GLU A 440 7.82 -18.10 36.93
C GLU A 440 8.59 -18.48 35.65
N LEU A 441 7.88 -19.01 34.66
CA LEU A 441 8.44 -19.46 33.38
C LEU A 441 8.41 -18.39 32.29
N ASP A 442 7.85 -17.20 32.56
CA ASP A 442 7.68 -16.12 31.59
C ASP A 442 9.00 -15.77 30.90
N SER A 443 10.05 -15.55 31.69
CA SER A 443 11.40 -15.21 31.25
C SER A 443 12.41 -16.34 31.47
N PHE A 444 11.93 -17.57 31.65
CA PHE A 444 12.78 -18.69 32.07
C PHE A 444 13.60 -19.27 30.92
N ARG A 445 14.79 -19.78 31.27
CA ARG A 445 15.64 -20.59 30.40
C ARG A 445 16.09 -21.83 31.17
N THR A 446 15.93 -23.01 30.59
CA THR A 446 16.36 -24.27 31.23
C THR A 446 17.87 -24.34 31.42
N SER A 447 18.64 -23.72 30.52
CA SER A 447 20.10 -23.69 30.58
C SER A 447 20.65 -22.35 30.09
N GLU A 448 21.80 -21.94 30.65
CA GLU A 448 22.47 -20.68 30.31
C GLU A 448 22.99 -20.67 28.87
N SER A 449 23.57 -21.79 28.41
CA SER A 449 24.01 -21.99 27.04
C SER A 449 22.90 -22.62 26.21
N LEU A 450 22.78 -22.19 24.94
CA LEU A 450 21.90 -22.84 23.99
C LEU A 450 22.46 -24.24 23.62
N PRO A 451 21.65 -25.32 23.67
CA PRO A 451 22.09 -26.63 23.19
C PRO A 451 22.50 -26.58 21.71
N SER A 452 23.63 -27.20 21.36
CA SER A 452 24.13 -27.23 19.98
C SER A 452 23.36 -28.20 19.07
N GLU A 453 22.63 -29.15 19.67
CA GLU A 453 21.83 -30.13 18.95
C GLU A 453 20.62 -30.62 19.75
N CYS A 454 19.59 -31.03 19.02
CA CYS A 454 18.38 -31.66 19.55
C CYS A 454 17.73 -32.54 18.47
N ASP A 455 16.75 -33.37 18.83
CA ASP A 455 16.02 -34.18 17.84
C ASP A 455 14.82 -33.40 17.28
N ILE A 456 14.16 -32.62 18.15
CA ILE A 456 12.98 -31.81 17.81
C ILE A 456 13.19 -30.38 18.33
N LEU A 457 13.10 -29.41 17.42
CA LEU A 457 13.11 -28.00 17.73
C LEU A 457 11.74 -27.38 17.44
N VAL A 458 11.11 -26.78 18.45
CA VAL A 458 9.88 -26.00 18.29
C VAL A 458 10.21 -24.52 18.39
N ILE A 459 9.75 -23.73 17.42
CA ILE A 459 9.97 -22.29 17.37
C ILE A 459 8.66 -21.57 17.67
N GLY A 460 8.59 -20.93 18.84
CA GLY A 460 7.43 -20.20 19.35
C GLY A 460 6.79 -20.89 20.56
N ALA A 461 6.89 -20.28 21.75
CA ALA A 461 6.30 -20.75 23.00
C ALA A 461 4.90 -20.15 23.23
N GLY A 462 4.11 -20.04 22.16
CA GLY A 462 2.69 -19.69 22.20
C GLY A 462 1.80 -20.93 22.27
N TYR A 463 0.49 -20.73 22.09
CA TYR A 463 -0.50 -21.81 22.20
C TYR A 463 -0.18 -22.99 21.27
N ALA A 464 0.15 -22.73 20.01
CA ALA A 464 0.42 -23.77 19.03
C ALA A 464 1.68 -24.60 19.36
N GLY A 465 2.77 -23.95 19.77
CA GLY A 465 4.02 -24.67 20.11
C GLY A 465 3.87 -25.49 21.39
N VAL A 466 3.32 -24.89 22.44
CA VAL A 466 3.09 -25.56 23.73
C VAL A 466 2.10 -26.71 23.59
N SER A 467 0.99 -26.52 22.88
CA SER A 467 -0.01 -27.57 22.64
C SER A 467 0.54 -28.72 21.81
N THR A 468 1.38 -28.44 20.79
CA THR A 468 2.06 -29.49 20.01
C THR A 468 2.93 -30.37 20.90
N LEU A 469 3.74 -29.76 21.78
CA LEU A 469 4.59 -30.49 22.70
C LEU A 469 3.80 -31.27 23.76
N TYR A 470 2.70 -30.69 24.26
CA TYR A 470 1.80 -31.38 25.18
C TYR A 470 1.27 -32.67 24.56
N HIS A 471 0.75 -32.63 23.34
CA HIS A 471 0.27 -33.84 22.67
C HIS A 471 1.39 -34.84 22.33
N LEU A 472 2.57 -34.35 21.92
CA LEU A 472 3.72 -35.22 21.67
C LEU A 472 4.14 -36.01 22.92
N LEU A 473 4.04 -35.41 24.11
CA LEU A 473 4.49 -35.99 25.38
C LEU A 473 3.37 -36.58 26.26
N ASP A 474 2.11 -36.55 25.82
CA ASP A 474 0.96 -37.17 26.52
C ASP A 474 0.82 -38.67 26.15
N SER A 475 1.45 -39.14 25.06
CA SER A 475 1.40 -40.54 24.64
C SER A 475 2.52 -41.40 25.26
N SER A 476 2.24 -42.70 25.48
CA SER A 476 3.21 -43.66 26.05
C SER A 476 4.45 -43.91 25.19
N ASN A 477 4.37 -43.62 23.88
CA ASN A 477 5.46 -43.74 22.91
C ASN A 477 6.04 -42.37 22.51
N GLY A 478 5.91 -41.35 23.37
CA GLY A 478 6.44 -40.02 23.11
C GLY A 478 7.97 -39.99 22.97
N PRO A 479 8.53 -39.00 22.25
CA PRO A 479 9.98 -38.80 22.16
C PRO A 479 10.60 -38.45 23.52
N ASP A 480 11.91 -38.67 23.68
CA ASP A 480 12.66 -38.28 24.87
C ASP A 480 12.57 -36.75 25.08
N PRO A 481 11.94 -36.26 26.17
CA PRO A 481 11.79 -34.84 26.44
C PRO A 481 13.13 -34.08 26.49
N SER A 482 14.21 -34.73 26.92
CA SER A 482 15.54 -34.11 27.03
C SER A 482 16.16 -33.77 25.66
N LYS A 483 15.62 -34.36 24.59
CA LYS A 483 16.03 -34.11 23.20
C LYS A 483 15.15 -33.08 22.49
N ILE A 484 14.26 -32.41 23.22
CA ILE A 484 13.36 -31.38 22.69
C ILE A 484 13.79 -30.01 23.18
N VAL A 485 13.93 -29.07 22.25
CA VAL A 485 14.19 -27.66 22.54
C VAL A 485 13.01 -26.82 22.08
N LEU A 486 12.54 -25.93 22.94
CA LEU A 486 11.52 -24.92 22.63
C LEU A 486 12.16 -23.53 22.74
N VAL A 487 12.24 -22.81 21.62
CA VAL A 487 12.80 -21.44 21.58
C VAL A 487 11.69 -20.41 21.43
N GLU A 488 11.84 -19.27 22.11
CA GLU A 488 10.93 -18.13 22.02
C GLU A 488 11.75 -16.84 21.87
N ALA A 489 11.31 -15.94 20.99
CA ALA A 489 12.03 -14.72 20.66
C ALA A 489 12.04 -13.70 21.81
N ARG A 490 10.96 -13.67 22.61
CA ARG A 490 10.80 -12.83 23.80
C ARG A 490 10.48 -13.70 25.02
N GLU A 491 9.53 -13.29 25.85
CA GLU A 491 8.98 -14.11 26.94
C GLU A 491 8.03 -15.19 26.40
N ALA A 492 7.87 -16.26 27.16
CA ALA A 492 6.89 -17.31 26.87
C ALA A 492 5.47 -16.72 26.75
N CYS A 493 4.70 -17.18 25.76
CA CYS A 493 3.36 -16.70 25.47
C CYS A 493 3.24 -15.16 25.20
N SER A 494 4.34 -14.46 24.90
CA SER A 494 4.35 -13.01 24.66
C SER A 494 3.74 -12.56 23.32
N GLY A 495 3.52 -13.49 22.39
CA GLY A 495 2.98 -13.22 21.05
C GLY A 495 1.45 -13.16 21.01
N ALA A 496 0.86 -13.50 19.86
CA ALA A 496 -0.60 -13.45 19.63
C ALA A 496 -1.43 -14.17 20.71
N SER A 497 -0.92 -15.29 21.24
CA SER A 497 -1.60 -16.11 22.23
C SER A 497 -1.81 -15.39 23.57
N GLY A 498 -0.90 -14.51 23.98
CA GLY A 498 -1.04 -13.70 25.21
C GLY A 498 -1.67 -12.32 24.98
N ARG A 499 -2.11 -12.01 23.75
CA ARG A 499 -2.54 -10.66 23.33
C ARG A 499 -3.91 -10.62 22.65
N ASN A 500 -4.66 -11.72 22.68
CA ASN A 500 -5.99 -11.82 22.06
C ASN A 500 -7.12 -11.48 23.05
N GLY A 501 -8.38 -11.77 22.70
CA GLY A 501 -9.55 -11.48 23.55
C GLY A 501 -10.02 -12.62 24.47
N GLY A 502 -9.35 -13.77 24.51
CA GLY A 502 -9.72 -14.91 25.37
C GLY A 502 -10.90 -15.76 24.88
N HIS A 503 -11.42 -15.51 23.67
CA HIS A 503 -12.55 -16.24 23.07
C HIS A 503 -12.15 -17.62 22.57
N ILE A 504 -12.97 -18.64 22.86
CA ILE A 504 -13.03 -19.90 22.13
C ILE A 504 -14.42 -19.97 21.50
N LYS A 505 -14.57 -19.31 20.35
CA LYS A 505 -15.85 -19.14 19.66
C LYS A 505 -15.75 -19.80 18.29
N PRO A 506 -16.45 -20.92 18.03
CA PRO A 506 -16.43 -21.56 16.72
C PRO A 506 -17.22 -20.74 15.69
N ASP A 507 -16.92 -20.91 14.41
CA ASP A 507 -17.78 -20.50 13.31
C ASP A 507 -18.64 -21.68 12.86
N VAL A 508 -19.88 -21.69 13.31
CA VAL A 508 -20.84 -22.76 13.05
C VAL A 508 -21.89 -22.40 12.00
N TYR A 509 -21.93 -21.15 11.54
CA TYR A 509 -22.97 -20.70 10.60
C TYR A 509 -22.54 -19.55 9.66
N TYR A 510 -21.65 -18.66 10.09
CA TYR A 510 -21.44 -17.39 9.39
C TYR A 510 -20.66 -17.57 8.09
N ASN A 511 -19.48 -18.20 8.13
CA ASN A 511 -18.71 -18.48 6.90
C ASN A 511 -19.01 -19.84 6.28
N ILE A 512 -19.83 -20.69 6.91
CA ILE A 512 -20.06 -22.07 6.42
C ILE A 512 -20.63 -22.07 5.01
N LEU A 513 -21.58 -21.19 4.67
CA LEU A 513 -22.13 -21.13 3.31
C LEU A 513 -21.08 -20.69 2.28
N LYS A 514 -20.19 -19.77 2.67
CA LYS A 514 -19.05 -19.34 1.85
C LYS A 514 -18.09 -20.52 1.62
N TYR A 515 -17.78 -21.28 2.67
CA TYR A 515 -16.91 -22.45 2.57
C TYR A 515 -17.53 -23.59 1.76
N THR A 516 -18.83 -23.81 1.85
CA THR A 516 -19.55 -24.77 1.00
C THR A 516 -19.38 -24.44 -0.48
N LYS A 517 -19.52 -23.16 -0.85
CA LYS A 517 -19.34 -22.71 -2.24
C LYS A 517 -17.88 -22.82 -2.70
N LYS A 518 -16.93 -22.60 -1.80
CA LYS A 518 -15.49 -22.52 -2.13
C LYS A 518 -14.78 -23.88 -2.12
N TYR A 519 -15.10 -24.73 -1.16
CA TYR A 519 -14.39 -25.98 -0.88
C TYR A 519 -15.28 -27.22 -0.98
N GLY A 520 -16.57 -27.04 -1.27
CA GLY A 520 -17.56 -28.11 -1.27
C GLY A 520 -18.17 -28.36 0.10
N VAL A 521 -19.32 -29.04 0.08
CA VAL A 521 -20.15 -29.37 1.24
C VAL A 521 -19.36 -30.13 2.31
N GLU A 522 -18.65 -31.19 1.92
CA GLU A 522 -17.95 -32.08 2.84
C GLU A 522 -16.87 -31.35 3.66
N ASN A 523 -16.07 -30.52 2.99
CA ASN A 523 -15.02 -29.74 3.66
C ASN A 523 -15.60 -28.67 4.60
N ALA A 524 -16.71 -28.03 4.22
CA ALA A 524 -17.38 -27.05 5.08
C ALA A 524 -17.96 -27.70 6.35
N VAL A 525 -18.56 -28.89 6.22
CA VAL A 525 -19.06 -29.69 7.36
C VAL A 525 -17.92 -30.09 8.28
N ALA A 526 -16.83 -30.62 7.70
CA ALA A 526 -15.66 -31.06 8.44
C ALA A 526 -15.05 -29.90 9.24
N PHE A 527 -14.91 -28.73 8.62
CA PHE A 527 -14.43 -27.52 9.28
C PHE A 527 -15.32 -27.12 10.46
N ALA A 528 -16.65 -27.00 10.26
CA ALA A 528 -17.58 -26.61 11.32
C ALA A 528 -17.55 -27.57 12.52
N ARG A 529 -17.54 -28.89 12.24
CA ARG A 529 -17.45 -29.93 13.27
C ARG A 529 -16.14 -29.87 14.03
N PHE A 530 -15.04 -29.65 13.32
CA PHE A 530 -13.70 -29.56 13.91
C PHE A 530 -13.56 -28.38 14.89
N GLU A 531 -14.11 -27.21 14.54
CA GLU A 531 -14.12 -26.05 15.44
C GLU A 531 -14.99 -26.29 16.68
N ASN A 532 -16.19 -26.87 16.50
CA ASN A 532 -17.09 -27.14 17.61
C ASN A 532 -16.48 -28.18 18.57
N ALA A 533 -15.84 -29.23 18.04
CA ALA A 533 -15.16 -30.25 18.84
C ALA A 533 -14.01 -29.68 19.68
N ASN A 534 -13.32 -28.64 19.20
CA ASN A 534 -12.23 -27.99 19.93
C ASN A 534 -12.67 -27.42 21.27
N ILE A 535 -13.88 -26.87 21.38
CA ILE A 535 -14.39 -26.29 22.64
C ILE A 535 -14.39 -27.35 23.74
N TYR A 536 -14.96 -28.51 23.43
CA TYR A 536 -15.08 -29.61 24.38
C TYR A 536 -13.73 -30.28 24.65
N ALA A 537 -12.87 -30.36 23.64
CA ALA A 537 -11.52 -30.89 23.81
C ALA A 537 -10.66 -30.00 24.74
N VAL A 538 -10.78 -28.67 24.62
CA VAL A 538 -10.12 -27.73 25.53
C VAL A 538 -10.71 -27.83 26.93
N LYS A 539 -12.05 -27.94 27.05
CA LYS A 539 -12.71 -28.17 28.34
C LYS A 539 -12.16 -29.42 29.04
N GLU A 540 -12.15 -30.55 28.35
CA GLU A 540 -11.68 -31.84 28.88
C GLU A 540 -10.22 -31.72 29.33
N MET A 541 -9.38 -31.05 28.54
CA MET A 541 -7.99 -30.81 28.91
C MET A 541 -7.84 -29.93 30.15
N VAL A 542 -8.59 -28.82 30.24
CA VAL A 542 -8.57 -27.93 31.41
C VAL A 542 -8.98 -28.69 32.67
N GLU A 543 -10.00 -29.55 32.58
CA GLU A 543 -10.47 -30.37 33.70
C GLU A 543 -9.49 -31.49 34.06
N LYS A 544 -8.96 -32.22 33.07
CA LYS A 544 -7.94 -33.28 33.24
C LYS A 544 -6.72 -32.74 33.97
N GLU A 545 -6.23 -31.59 33.53
CA GLU A 545 -5.00 -30.97 34.02
C GLU A 545 -5.25 -30.03 35.21
N LYS A 546 -6.51 -29.78 35.58
CA LYS A 546 -6.94 -28.89 36.67
C LYS A 546 -6.37 -27.48 36.54
N ILE A 547 -6.52 -26.90 35.36
CA ILE A 547 -5.92 -25.62 35.01
C ILE A 547 -6.78 -24.46 35.53
N GLU A 548 -6.21 -23.62 36.38
CA GLU A 548 -6.85 -22.39 36.89
C GLU A 548 -6.74 -21.24 35.88
N CYS A 549 -7.35 -21.40 34.70
CA CYS A 549 -7.34 -20.39 33.64
C CYS A 549 -8.68 -19.68 33.45
N GLU A 550 -9.53 -19.61 34.48
CA GLU A 550 -10.86 -18.98 34.40
C GLU A 550 -11.69 -19.50 33.20
N PHE A 551 -11.62 -20.81 32.93
CA PHE A 551 -12.37 -21.41 31.84
C PHE A 551 -13.88 -21.37 32.13
N VAL A 552 -14.65 -20.83 31.19
CA VAL A 552 -16.10 -20.78 31.25
C VAL A 552 -16.67 -21.32 29.94
N LEU A 553 -17.40 -22.43 30.03
CA LEU A 553 -18.27 -22.90 28.95
C LEU A 553 -19.56 -22.07 28.99
N THR A 554 -19.89 -21.41 27.87
CA THR A 554 -21.03 -20.47 27.78
C THR A 554 -21.64 -20.50 26.39
N ARG A 555 -22.47 -19.50 26.06
CA ARG A 555 -22.94 -19.25 24.70
C ARG A 555 -22.31 -17.98 24.14
N ALA A 556 -22.03 -17.98 22.85
CA ALA A 556 -21.81 -16.77 22.08
C ALA A 556 -23.15 -16.13 21.72
N LEU A 557 -23.17 -14.81 21.66
CA LEU A 557 -24.24 -13.97 21.14
C LEU A 557 -23.68 -13.07 20.04
N ASP A 558 -23.93 -13.45 18.79
CA ASP A 558 -23.62 -12.62 17.63
C ASP A 558 -24.80 -11.68 17.38
N VAL A 559 -24.64 -10.44 17.84
CA VAL A 559 -25.68 -9.41 17.82
C VAL A 559 -25.48 -8.49 16.62
N TYR A 560 -26.50 -8.37 15.78
CA TYR A 560 -26.45 -7.54 14.58
C TYR A 560 -27.12 -6.19 14.85
N LEU A 561 -26.38 -5.11 14.60
CA LEU A 561 -26.86 -3.73 14.74
C LEU A 561 -27.17 -3.09 13.38
N ASP A 562 -26.62 -3.64 12.30
CA ASP A 562 -26.94 -3.26 10.92
C ASP A 562 -28.05 -4.15 10.33
N GLU A 563 -29.11 -3.52 9.83
CA GLU A 563 -30.32 -4.18 9.32
C GLU A 563 -30.02 -4.98 8.04
N ALA A 564 -29.25 -4.39 7.11
CA ALA A 564 -28.95 -5.04 5.83
C ALA A 564 -28.09 -6.30 6.05
N HIS A 565 -27.09 -6.20 6.92
CA HIS A 565 -26.22 -7.31 7.27
C HIS A 565 -26.96 -8.40 8.06
N ALA A 566 -27.86 -8.03 8.96
CA ALA A 566 -28.74 -8.97 9.66
C ALA A 566 -29.56 -9.80 8.67
N LYS A 567 -30.21 -9.15 7.70
CA LYS A 567 -31.01 -9.81 6.67
C LYS A 567 -30.19 -10.77 5.82
N ILE A 568 -29.06 -10.32 5.27
CA ILE A 568 -28.18 -11.15 4.41
C ILE A 568 -27.70 -12.39 5.17
N THR A 569 -27.33 -12.22 6.44
CA THR A 569 -26.88 -13.33 7.28
C THR A 569 -28.02 -14.31 7.57
N HIS A 570 -29.21 -13.80 7.89
CA HIS A 570 -30.38 -14.65 8.12
C HIS A 570 -30.73 -15.47 6.87
N ASP A 571 -30.77 -14.85 5.69
CA ASP A 571 -31.02 -15.54 4.43
C ASP A 571 -29.98 -16.65 4.19
N SER A 572 -28.70 -16.36 4.47
CA SER A 572 -27.61 -17.35 4.37
C SER A 572 -27.77 -18.51 5.36
N TYR A 573 -28.21 -18.23 6.58
CA TYR A 573 -28.50 -19.24 7.60
C TYR A 573 -29.69 -20.13 7.20
N GLN A 574 -30.77 -19.54 6.67
CA GLN A 574 -31.91 -20.33 6.17
C GLN A 574 -31.50 -21.24 5.02
N GLU A 575 -30.65 -20.77 4.13
CA GLU A 575 -30.10 -21.60 3.05
C GLU A 575 -29.27 -22.76 3.62
N LEU A 576 -28.39 -22.50 4.60
CA LEU A 576 -27.64 -23.55 5.29
C LEU A 576 -28.55 -24.62 5.91
N ARG A 577 -29.67 -24.21 6.53
CA ARG A 577 -30.67 -25.14 7.07
C ARG A 577 -31.33 -25.99 5.98
N ARG A 578 -31.61 -25.41 4.80
CA ARG A 578 -32.22 -26.13 3.67
C ARG A 578 -31.28 -27.17 3.08
N ILE A 579 -30.01 -26.83 2.90
CA ILE A 579 -29.01 -27.74 2.30
C ILE A 579 -28.54 -28.84 3.26
N GLY A 580 -28.74 -28.68 4.57
CA GLY A 580 -28.40 -29.70 5.58
C GLY A 580 -26.90 -29.89 5.81
N VAL A 581 -26.10 -28.86 5.53
CA VAL A 581 -24.61 -28.92 5.46
C VAL A 581 -23.94 -28.58 6.79
N ALA A 582 -24.69 -28.31 7.86
CA ALA A 582 -24.13 -28.12 9.20
C ALA A 582 -25.07 -28.67 10.26
N ASP A 583 -24.51 -29.19 11.36
CA ASP A 583 -25.27 -29.48 12.57
C ASP A 583 -25.62 -28.17 13.28
N LEU A 584 -26.62 -27.48 12.73
CA LEU A 584 -27.13 -26.21 13.24
C LEU A 584 -28.02 -26.39 14.48
N GLY A 585 -28.08 -27.60 15.06
CA GLY A 585 -28.99 -27.93 16.17
C GLY A 585 -28.82 -27.05 17.40
N ASP A 586 -27.60 -26.56 17.67
CA ASP A 586 -27.30 -25.66 18.79
C ASP A 586 -27.40 -24.15 18.42
N VAL A 587 -27.55 -23.82 17.13
CA VAL A 587 -27.67 -22.42 16.68
C VAL A 587 -29.10 -21.93 16.81
N GLN A 588 -29.31 -20.96 17.71
CA GLN A 588 -30.58 -20.29 17.94
C GLN A 588 -30.60 -18.91 17.26
N TYR A 589 -31.67 -18.59 16.55
CA TYR A 589 -31.90 -17.29 15.94
C TYR A 589 -33.01 -16.54 16.69
N LEU A 590 -32.74 -15.28 17.02
CA LEU A 590 -33.66 -14.35 17.70
C LEU A 590 -33.74 -13.06 16.89
N GLU A 591 -34.91 -12.41 16.86
CA GLU A 591 -35.13 -11.18 16.10
C GLU A 591 -35.96 -10.15 16.87
N GLY A 592 -35.83 -8.89 16.45
CA GLY A 592 -36.55 -7.75 17.02
C GLY A 592 -36.36 -7.63 18.54
N SER A 593 -37.44 -7.35 19.27
CA SER A 593 -37.38 -7.13 20.72
C SER A 593 -36.85 -8.32 21.52
N LYS A 594 -36.95 -9.56 21.01
CA LYS A 594 -36.38 -10.74 21.65
C LYS A 594 -34.86 -10.75 21.58
N ALA A 595 -34.29 -10.30 20.46
CA ALA A 595 -32.83 -10.22 20.30
C ALA A 595 -32.24 -9.23 21.30
N GLU A 596 -32.86 -8.05 21.44
CA GLU A 596 -32.46 -7.04 22.42
C GLU A 596 -32.63 -7.53 23.86
N ALA A 597 -33.78 -8.12 24.21
CA ALA A 597 -34.04 -8.61 25.56
C ALA A 597 -33.11 -9.76 26.00
N ILE A 598 -32.75 -10.67 25.10
CA ILE A 598 -31.85 -11.81 25.42
C ILE A 598 -30.38 -11.39 25.42
N SER A 599 -29.98 -10.52 24.48
CA SER A 599 -28.59 -10.08 24.41
C SER A 599 -28.25 -9.01 25.44
N GLY A 600 -29.23 -8.19 25.85
CA GLY A 600 -28.99 -6.98 26.61
C GLY A 600 -28.34 -5.87 25.80
N VAL A 601 -28.28 -6.00 24.47
CA VAL A 601 -27.68 -5.01 23.56
C VAL A 601 -28.76 -4.15 22.92
N LYS A 602 -28.64 -2.84 23.09
CA LYS A 602 -29.58 -1.83 22.61
C LYS A 602 -29.65 -1.80 21.09
N GLY A 603 -30.86 -1.78 20.55
CA GLY A 603 -31.09 -1.64 19.11
C GLY A 603 -30.72 -2.89 18.29
N ALA A 604 -30.60 -4.06 18.93
CA ALA A 604 -30.34 -5.32 18.24
C ALA A 604 -31.43 -5.64 17.21
N LYS A 605 -31.01 -5.93 15.97
CA LYS A 605 -31.91 -6.33 14.87
C LYS A 605 -32.21 -7.81 14.93
N CYS A 606 -31.14 -8.60 15.05
CA CYS A 606 -31.20 -10.02 15.33
C CYS A 606 -30.01 -10.47 16.15
N CYS A 607 -30.10 -11.68 16.71
CA CYS A 607 -29.06 -12.30 17.50
C CYS A 607 -28.98 -13.80 17.17
N PHE A 608 -27.77 -14.29 16.92
CA PHE A 608 -27.48 -15.72 16.83
C PHE A 608 -26.81 -16.19 18.12
N SER A 609 -27.27 -17.31 18.67
CA SER A 609 -26.71 -17.88 19.89
C SER A 609 -26.29 -19.33 19.70
N PHE A 610 -25.09 -19.70 20.14
CA PHE A 610 -24.51 -21.05 20.02
C PHE A 610 -23.41 -21.26 21.07
N ALA A 611 -23.00 -22.50 21.30
CA ALA A 611 -21.99 -22.88 22.27
C ALA A 611 -20.64 -22.20 21.97
N ALA A 612 -20.00 -21.72 23.02
CA ALA A 612 -18.68 -21.12 23.00
C ALA A 612 -18.03 -21.30 24.37
N ALA A 613 -16.77 -20.92 24.49
CA ALA A 613 -16.12 -20.77 25.78
C ALA A 613 -15.25 -19.53 25.79
N HIS A 614 -14.79 -19.14 26.96
CA HIS A 614 -13.71 -18.18 27.11
C HIS A 614 -12.82 -18.55 28.30
N LEU A 615 -11.59 -18.05 28.29
CA LEU A 615 -10.60 -18.33 29.31
C LEU A 615 -9.51 -17.25 29.34
N TRP A 616 -8.64 -17.33 30.34
CA TRP A 616 -7.38 -16.59 30.44
C TRP A 616 -6.27 -17.32 29.65
N PRO A 617 -5.88 -16.85 28.44
CA PRO A 617 -5.01 -17.63 27.55
C PRO A 617 -3.61 -17.86 28.12
N TYR A 618 -3.03 -16.83 28.73
CA TYR A 618 -1.70 -16.90 29.33
C TYR A 618 -1.63 -17.96 30.44
N LYS A 619 -2.57 -17.98 31.40
CA LYS A 619 -2.62 -19.00 32.46
C LYS A 619 -2.75 -20.41 31.90
N LEU A 620 -3.57 -20.61 30.87
CA LEU A 620 -3.69 -21.91 30.19
C LEU A 620 -2.33 -22.38 29.64
N ILE A 621 -1.69 -21.53 28.85
CA ILE A 621 -0.48 -21.88 28.11
C ILE A 621 0.70 -22.05 29.06
N MET A 622 0.83 -21.18 30.06
CA MET A 622 1.91 -21.26 31.04
C MET A 622 1.80 -22.49 31.94
N HIS A 623 0.57 -22.92 32.28
CA HIS A 623 0.36 -24.18 33.01
C HIS A 623 0.80 -25.38 32.17
N LEU A 624 0.41 -25.46 30.89
CA LEU A 624 0.86 -26.55 30.03
C LEU A 624 2.39 -26.53 29.85
N LEU A 625 2.97 -25.33 29.67
CA LEU A 625 4.42 -25.16 29.56
C LEU A 625 5.16 -25.61 30.82
N SER A 626 4.64 -25.34 32.02
CA SER A 626 5.28 -25.79 33.26
C SER A 626 5.33 -27.31 33.38
N LYS A 627 4.26 -28.00 32.96
CA LYS A 627 4.26 -29.47 32.88
C LYS A 627 5.29 -30.00 31.89
N LEU A 628 5.47 -29.34 30.75
CA LEU A 628 6.46 -29.74 29.76
C LEU A 628 7.89 -29.57 30.27
N VAL A 629 8.19 -28.42 30.90
CA VAL A 629 9.50 -28.17 31.52
C VAL A 629 9.77 -29.19 32.63
N ALA A 630 8.77 -29.50 33.45
CA ALA A 630 8.87 -30.55 34.48
C ALA A 630 9.11 -31.95 33.90
N LYS A 631 8.64 -32.23 32.67
CA LYS A 631 8.95 -33.47 31.93
C LYS A 631 10.37 -33.48 31.35
N GLY A 632 11.08 -32.35 31.34
CA GLY A 632 12.50 -32.28 30.96
C GLY A 632 12.79 -31.61 29.60
N ILE A 633 11.82 -30.93 28.97
CA ILE A 633 12.13 -30.15 27.77
C ILE A 633 13.05 -28.96 28.08
N ASN A 634 13.83 -28.54 27.08
CA ASN A 634 14.69 -27.36 27.21
C ASN A 634 13.99 -26.11 26.65
N LEU A 635 13.48 -25.24 27.54
CA LEU A 635 12.88 -23.95 27.19
C LEU A 635 13.97 -22.87 27.11
N GLN A 636 13.93 -22.06 26.05
CA GLN A 636 14.88 -20.98 25.80
C GLN A 636 14.14 -19.71 25.35
N THR A 637 13.68 -18.91 26.30
CA THR A 637 13.14 -17.56 26.05
C THR A 637 14.26 -16.58 25.65
N TYR A 638 13.88 -15.44 25.06
CA TYR A 638 14.80 -14.43 24.53
C TYR A 638 15.88 -15.02 23.60
N THR A 639 15.46 -15.92 22.72
CA THR A 639 16.29 -16.66 21.76
C THR A 639 15.67 -16.56 20.37
N PRO A 640 15.63 -15.37 19.76
CA PRO A 640 15.07 -15.17 18.43
C PRO A 640 15.84 -15.99 17.40
N VAL A 641 15.10 -16.82 16.65
CA VAL A 641 15.61 -17.48 15.44
C VAL A 641 15.69 -16.44 14.33
N THR A 642 16.86 -16.35 13.69
CA THR A 642 17.13 -15.37 12.63
C THR A 642 17.18 -15.99 11.25
N SER A 643 17.53 -17.27 11.14
CA SER A 643 17.57 -18.00 9.87
C SER A 643 17.62 -19.51 10.07
N ILE A 644 17.27 -20.24 9.02
CA ILE A 644 17.36 -21.71 8.93
C ILE A 644 18.10 -22.04 7.63
N SER A 645 18.93 -23.08 7.65
CA SER A 645 19.67 -23.54 6.47
C SER A 645 18.72 -23.88 5.31
N SER A 646 19.14 -23.61 4.08
CA SER A 646 18.34 -23.90 2.88
C SER A 646 18.16 -25.40 2.63
N THR A 647 19.17 -26.19 3.00
CA THR A 647 19.20 -27.66 2.96
C THR A 647 19.65 -28.23 4.31
N PRO A 648 19.32 -29.50 4.61
CA PRO A 648 19.93 -30.20 5.73
C PRO A 648 21.42 -30.46 5.47
N ASP A 649 22.16 -30.78 6.53
CA ASP A 649 23.56 -31.22 6.46
C ASP A 649 23.68 -32.67 5.95
N ALA A 650 24.92 -33.18 5.86
CA ALA A 650 25.22 -34.51 5.33
C ALA A 650 24.57 -35.67 6.13
N VAL A 651 24.14 -35.43 7.37
CA VAL A 651 23.44 -36.41 8.22
C VAL A 651 21.94 -36.13 8.31
N GLY A 652 21.41 -35.23 7.48
CA GLY A 652 19.99 -34.94 7.39
C GLY A 652 19.47 -33.96 8.43
N ARG A 653 20.33 -33.22 9.15
CA ARG A 653 19.91 -32.24 10.16
C ARG A 653 19.88 -30.82 9.61
N TRP A 654 18.86 -30.07 10.00
CA TRP A 654 18.72 -28.65 9.71
C TRP A 654 19.50 -27.81 10.70
N THR A 655 20.17 -26.76 10.21
CA THR A 655 20.84 -25.78 11.08
C THR A 655 19.94 -24.58 11.30
N VAL A 656 19.61 -24.29 12.55
CA VAL A 656 18.80 -23.14 12.97
C VAL A 656 19.69 -22.15 13.70
N THR A 657 19.75 -20.92 13.20
CA THR A 657 20.62 -19.87 13.75
C THR A 657 19.81 -18.92 14.61
N THR A 658 20.35 -18.56 15.77
CA THR A 658 19.75 -17.63 16.74
C THR A 658 20.78 -16.58 17.15
N SER A 659 20.32 -15.55 17.86
CA SER A 659 21.20 -14.56 18.49
C SER A 659 22.14 -15.13 19.56
N ARG A 660 21.91 -16.36 20.04
CA ARG A 660 22.67 -17.02 21.12
C ARG A 660 23.49 -18.23 20.64
N GLY A 661 23.58 -18.43 19.33
CA GLY A 661 24.25 -19.58 18.72
C GLY A 661 23.33 -20.37 17.78
N SER A 662 23.85 -21.49 17.26
CA SER A 662 23.12 -22.33 16.32
C SER A 662 22.80 -23.71 16.91
N ILE A 663 21.65 -24.25 16.53
CA ILE A 663 21.18 -25.58 16.93
C ILE A 663 21.02 -26.43 15.67
N ARG A 664 21.50 -27.67 15.71
CA ARG A 664 21.22 -28.67 14.65
C ARG A 664 20.10 -29.61 15.08
N THR A 665 19.12 -29.83 14.22
CA THR A 665 17.94 -30.64 14.56
C THR A 665 17.45 -31.51 13.39
N ASN A 666 16.85 -32.66 13.70
CA ASN A 666 16.20 -33.51 12.71
C ASN A 666 14.83 -32.96 12.31
N LYS A 667 14.07 -32.43 13.28
CA LYS A 667 12.74 -31.86 13.05
C LYS A 667 12.62 -30.42 13.51
N ILE A 668 11.95 -29.59 12.72
CA ILE A 668 11.63 -28.19 13.04
C ILE A 668 10.11 -28.03 13.02
N ILE A 669 9.54 -27.42 14.05
CA ILE A 669 8.12 -27.06 14.10
C ILE A 669 8.01 -25.53 14.14
N PHE A 670 7.44 -24.95 13.08
CA PHE A 670 7.10 -23.53 13.01
C PHE A 670 5.77 -23.26 13.71
N ALA A 671 5.83 -22.67 14.90
CA ALA A 671 4.69 -22.19 15.68
C ALA A 671 4.74 -20.66 15.87
N THR A 672 5.26 -19.94 14.86
CA THR A 672 5.58 -18.50 14.92
C THR A 672 4.48 -17.57 14.38
N ASN A 673 3.37 -18.13 13.90
CA ASN A 673 2.18 -17.41 13.44
C ASN A 673 2.52 -16.24 12.50
N GLY A 674 2.24 -14.98 12.87
CA GLY A 674 2.49 -13.81 12.02
C GLY A 674 3.96 -13.60 11.63
N TYR A 675 4.90 -14.16 12.39
CA TYR A 675 6.34 -14.01 12.15
C TYR A 675 6.93 -15.13 11.28
N THR A 676 6.11 -16.06 10.79
CA THR A 676 6.55 -17.25 10.05
C THR A 676 7.43 -16.91 8.85
N ALA A 677 7.01 -15.97 8.01
CA ALA A 677 7.73 -15.60 6.78
C ALA A 677 9.13 -15.02 7.05
N ALA A 678 9.42 -14.52 8.25
CA ALA A 678 10.75 -14.01 8.60
C ALA A 678 11.83 -15.11 8.65
N ILE A 679 11.42 -16.35 8.98
CA ILE A 679 12.34 -17.49 9.13
C ILE A 679 12.03 -18.66 8.19
N ALA A 680 10.88 -18.63 7.52
CA ALA A 680 10.43 -19.58 6.52
C ALA A 680 9.91 -18.83 5.27
N PRO A 681 10.80 -18.33 4.39
CA PRO A 681 10.45 -17.43 3.27
C PRO A 681 9.44 -18.01 2.27
N GLN A 682 9.29 -19.33 2.19
CA GLN A 682 8.26 -19.98 1.37
C GLN A 682 6.82 -19.59 1.78
N PHE A 683 6.61 -19.03 2.98
CA PHE A 683 5.33 -18.48 3.43
C PHE A 683 5.22 -16.96 3.24
N GLU A 684 6.18 -16.32 2.57
CA GLU A 684 6.11 -14.90 2.24
C GLU A 684 4.84 -14.61 1.42
N GLN A 685 4.10 -13.58 1.84
CA GLN A 685 2.75 -13.25 1.35
C GLN A 685 1.66 -14.31 1.57
N LYS A 686 2.00 -15.54 2.01
CA LYS A 686 1.03 -16.59 2.38
C LYS A 686 0.59 -16.49 3.82
N ILE A 687 1.46 -16.05 4.71
CA ILE A 687 1.14 -15.70 6.09
C ILE A 687 1.62 -14.27 6.34
N VAL A 688 0.68 -13.35 6.46
CA VAL A 688 0.92 -11.92 6.61
C VAL A 688 0.69 -11.49 8.06
N PRO A 689 1.63 -10.74 8.68
CA PRO A 689 1.41 -10.09 9.96
C PRO A 689 0.22 -9.12 9.90
N VAL A 690 -0.73 -9.27 10.81
CA VAL A 690 -1.87 -8.35 10.98
C VAL A 690 -1.92 -7.86 12.41
N ARG A 691 -1.72 -6.56 12.61
CA ARG A 691 -1.85 -5.93 13.93
C ARG A 691 -3.31 -5.70 14.27
N GLY A 692 -3.75 -6.27 15.39
CA GLY A 692 -5.04 -6.00 16.02
C GLY A 692 -4.88 -5.21 17.31
N ILE A 693 -6.01 -4.73 17.84
CA ILE A 693 -6.10 -3.99 19.09
C ILE A 693 -7.15 -4.63 20.01
N CYS A 694 -6.84 -4.67 21.30
CA CYS A 694 -7.72 -5.15 22.36
C CYS A 694 -7.63 -4.23 23.57
N SER A 695 -8.64 -4.31 24.43
CA SER A 695 -8.78 -3.50 25.63
C SER A 695 -9.43 -4.29 26.75
N ARG A 696 -9.18 -3.87 27.99
CA ARG A 696 -9.96 -4.25 29.16
C ARG A 696 -10.75 -3.04 29.66
N ILE A 697 -12.04 -3.22 29.85
CA ILE A 697 -12.95 -2.24 30.44
C ILE A 697 -13.31 -2.71 31.86
N VAL A 698 -13.27 -1.82 32.83
CA VAL A 698 -13.62 -2.10 34.23
C VAL A 698 -14.80 -1.25 34.69
N PRO A 699 -15.78 -1.80 35.42
CA PRO A 699 -16.88 -1.02 35.99
C PRO A 699 -16.43 -0.24 37.24
N VAL A 700 -17.04 0.92 37.51
CA VAL A 700 -16.78 1.69 38.74
C VAL A 700 -17.69 1.16 39.86
N MET A 701 -17.09 0.44 40.81
CA MET A 701 -17.77 0.00 42.03
C MET A 701 -18.08 1.21 42.92
N PRO A 702 -19.27 1.32 43.56
CA PRO A 702 -20.22 0.26 43.90
C PRO A 702 -21.45 0.13 42.96
N LYS A 703 -21.45 0.75 41.78
CA LYS A 703 -22.64 0.76 40.93
C LYS A 703 -22.96 -0.64 40.40
N LYS A 704 -24.19 -1.11 40.63
CA LYS A 704 -24.67 -2.40 40.12
C LYS A 704 -24.85 -2.31 38.60
N THR A 705 -24.02 -3.04 37.87
CA THR A 705 -24.20 -3.29 36.43
C THR A 705 -24.92 -4.61 36.18
N SER A 706 -25.62 -4.71 35.05
CA SER A 706 -26.16 -5.97 34.54
C SER A 706 -25.05 -7.01 34.38
N HIS A 707 -25.28 -8.21 34.91
CA HIS A 707 -24.31 -9.30 34.82
C HIS A 707 -24.40 -9.96 33.44
N LEU A 708 -23.36 -9.79 32.64
CA LEU A 708 -23.20 -10.47 31.35
C LEU A 708 -22.58 -11.86 31.56
N VAL A 709 -23.26 -12.91 31.13
CA VAL A 709 -22.83 -14.31 31.31
C VAL A 709 -22.42 -15.00 29.99
N ASN A 710 -22.74 -14.36 28.86
CA ASN A 710 -22.44 -14.85 27.52
C ASN A 710 -21.21 -14.14 26.95
N THR A 711 -20.59 -14.72 25.94
CA THR A 711 -19.61 -14.01 25.11
C THR A 711 -20.32 -13.33 23.92
N TYR A 712 -19.79 -12.22 23.42
CA TYR A 712 -20.50 -11.38 22.45
C TYR A 712 -19.68 -11.08 21.20
N SER A 713 -20.38 -10.90 20.08
CA SER A 713 -19.87 -10.19 18.90
C SER A 713 -20.88 -9.13 18.47
N LEU A 714 -20.52 -7.85 18.53
CA LEU A 714 -21.35 -6.74 18.08
C LEU A 714 -21.03 -6.47 16.61
N ARG A 715 -21.97 -6.73 15.70
CA ARG A 715 -21.77 -6.64 14.25
C ARG A 715 -22.41 -5.38 13.69
N TYR A 716 -21.56 -4.50 13.18
CA TYR A 716 -21.92 -3.21 12.58
C TYR A 716 -22.00 -3.27 11.06
N GLY A 717 -21.55 -4.36 10.45
CA GLY A 717 -21.60 -4.59 9.01
C GLY A 717 -20.73 -5.76 8.59
N PRO A 718 -20.59 -6.03 7.27
CA PRO A 718 -19.72 -7.08 6.76
C PRO A 718 -18.28 -6.88 7.22
N ALA A 719 -17.74 -7.85 7.98
CA ALA A 719 -16.39 -7.82 8.57
C ALA A 719 -16.10 -6.68 9.58
N LEU A 720 -17.09 -5.88 9.95
CA LEU A 720 -17.00 -4.83 10.98
C LEU A 720 -17.70 -5.30 12.24
N TYR A 721 -16.93 -5.74 13.22
CA TYR A 721 -17.46 -6.20 14.50
C TYR A 721 -16.44 -6.05 15.62
N ASP A 722 -16.98 -5.92 16.83
CA ASP A 722 -16.22 -6.09 18.07
C ASP A 722 -16.55 -7.44 18.70
N TYR A 723 -15.57 -8.09 19.31
CA TYR A 723 -15.75 -9.32 20.06
C TYR A 723 -15.35 -9.10 21.51
N MET A 724 -16.15 -9.57 22.46
CA MET A 724 -15.88 -9.35 23.89
C MET A 724 -16.29 -10.53 24.78
N ILE A 725 -15.55 -10.72 25.86
CA ILE A 725 -15.89 -11.66 26.93
C ILE A 725 -16.11 -10.90 28.25
N PRO A 726 -17.12 -11.28 29.03
CA PRO A 726 -17.16 -10.95 30.44
C PRO A 726 -16.19 -11.82 31.22
N ARG A 727 -15.63 -11.27 32.31
CA ARG A 727 -14.80 -12.01 33.25
C ARG A 727 -15.46 -12.14 34.61
N LEU A 728 -14.93 -13.04 35.45
CA LEU A 728 -15.44 -13.31 36.80
C LEU A 728 -15.35 -12.08 37.73
N ASP A 729 -14.39 -11.20 37.49
CA ASP A 729 -14.22 -9.92 38.19
C ASP A 729 -15.13 -8.79 37.66
N ARG A 730 -16.06 -9.10 36.74
CA ARG A 730 -16.95 -8.18 36.01
C ARG A 730 -16.26 -7.23 35.03
N SER A 731 -14.95 -7.33 34.84
CA SER A 731 -14.29 -6.64 33.72
C SER A 731 -14.67 -7.28 32.39
N ILE A 732 -14.57 -6.49 31.33
CA ILE A 732 -14.83 -6.92 29.96
C ILE A 732 -13.52 -6.86 29.20
N VAL A 733 -13.15 -7.95 28.53
CA VAL A 733 -12.06 -7.92 27.55
C VAL A 733 -12.68 -7.87 26.17
N ILE A 734 -12.26 -6.90 25.37
CA ILE A 734 -12.84 -6.59 24.07
C ILE A 734 -11.74 -6.36 23.03
N GLY A 735 -11.98 -6.80 21.79
CA GLY A 735 -11.16 -6.44 20.64
C GLY A 735 -12.04 -6.12 19.43
N GLY A 736 -11.49 -5.40 18.45
CA GLY A 736 -12.26 -4.89 17.32
C GLY A 736 -11.76 -3.53 16.84
N ALA A 737 -12.66 -2.53 16.81
CA ALA A 737 -12.38 -1.14 16.39
C ALA A 737 -11.93 -0.98 14.93
N LYS A 738 -12.26 -1.95 14.06
CA LYS A 738 -11.80 -1.97 12.66
C LYS A 738 -12.25 -0.74 11.87
N ASP A 739 -13.43 -0.22 12.14
CA ASP A 739 -13.94 1.01 11.51
C ASP A 739 -12.96 2.19 11.60
N ARG A 740 -12.14 2.24 12.66
CA ARG A 740 -11.20 3.33 12.92
C ARG A 740 -9.91 3.28 12.13
N PHE A 741 -9.44 2.09 11.75
CA PHE A 741 -8.09 1.95 11.18
C PHE A 741 -8.00 1.05 9.94
N TRP A 742 -9.04 0.26 9.63
CA TRP A 742 -8.94 -0.78 8.60
C TRP A 742 -8.71 -0.22 7.19
N HIS A 743 -9.16 1.01 6.94
CA HIS A 743 -8.98 1.71 5.67
C HIS A 743 -7.51 2.09 5.39
N ASP A 744 -6.68 2.24 6.43
CA ASP A 744 -5.25 2.51 6.32
C ASP A 744 -4.42 1.27 6.67
N LYS A 745 -3.91 0.61 5.63
CA LYS A 745 -3.09 -0.60 5.74
C LYS A 745 -1.82 -0.39 6.56
N SER A 746 -1.28 0.83 6.62
CA SER A 746 -0.05 1.13 7.36
C SER A 746 -0.19 0.86 8.87
N HIS A 747 -1.42 0.84 9.39
CA HIS A 747 -1.68 0.54 10.79
C HIS A 747 -1.76 -0.95 11.10
N TRP A 748 -1.99 -1.83 10.12
CA TRP A 748 -2.33 -3.23 10.40
C TRP A 748 -1.73 -4.26 9.47
N TYR A 749 -1.63 -4.02 8.16
CA TYR A 749 -1.23 -5.04 7.18
C TYR A 749 0.29 -5.09 7.00
N GLY A 750 0.90 -6.25 7.24
CA GLY A 750 2.36 -6.42 7.22
C GLY A 750 3.06 -5.80 8.43
N VAL A 751 2.31 -5.33 9.43
CA VAL A 751 2.85 -4.67 10.61
C VAL A 751 3.26 -5.70 11.65
N THR A 752 4.52 -5.63 12.07
CA THR A 752 5.12 -6.50 13.12
C THR A 752 5.44 -5.73 14.40
N ASP A 753 5.32 -4.40 14.38
CA ASP A 753 5.57 -3.54 15.54
C ASP A 753 4.35 -3.49 16.47
N ASP A 754 4.41 -4.29 17.54
CA ASP A 754 3.45 -4.31 18.65
C ASP A 754 3.90 -3.47 19.87
N SER A 755 4.95 -2.64 19.71
CA SER A 755 5.35 -1.64 20.73
C SER A 755 4.43 -0.42 20.76
N LYS A 756 3.64 -0.23 19.70
CA LYS A 756 2.75 0.91 19.51
C LYS A 756 1.30 0.47 19.43
N LEU A 757 0.43 1.30 19.99
CA LEU A 757 -1.01 1.19 19.77
C LEU A 757 -1.37 1.55 18.32
N ILE A 758 -2.60 1.21 17.94
CA ILE A 758 -3.22 1.73 16.72
C ILE A 758 -3.83 3.09 17.09
N GLU A 759 -3.11 4.18 16.81
CA GLU A 759 -3.46 5.53 17.26
C GLU A 759 -4.91 5.93 16.96
N PRO A 760 -5.48 5.69 15.75
CA PRO A 760 -6.88 6.04 15.48
C PRO A 760 -7.93 5.28 16.31
N ALA A 761 -7.54 4.19 16.98
CA ALA A 761 -8.44 3.30 17.71
C ALA A 761 -8.17 3.26 19.22
N GLN A 762 -7.21 4.05 19.72
CA GLN A 762 -6.75 3.96 21.11
C GLN A 762 -7.82 4.30 22.15
N ASP A 763 -8.75 5.20 21.81
CA ASP A 763 -9.85 5.71 22.65
C ASP A 763 -11.21 5.09 22.29
N TYR A 764 -11.26 4.18 21.31
CA TYR A 764 -12.49 3.62 20.78
C TYR A 764 -13.38 2.95 21.84
N PHE A 765 -12.74 2.26 22.80
CA PHE A 765 -13.41 1.45 23.81
C PHE A 765 -14.03 2.28 24.94
N ASP A 766 -13.69 3.57 25.04
CA ASP A 766 -14.21 4.46 26.07
C ASP A 766 -15.72 4.64 25.93
N GLY A 767 -16.46 4.37 27.00
CA GLY A 767 -17.92 4.47 27.03
C GLY A 767 -18.66 3.41 26.21
N LEU A 768 -17.98 2.38 25.70
CA LEU A 768 -18.60 1.37 24.82
C LEU A 768 -19.74 0.61 25.50
N MET A 769 -19.54 0.21 26.76
CA MET A 769 -20.55 -0.52 27.51
C MET A 769 -21.80 0.33 27.73
N GLN A 770 -21.63 1.61 28.09
CA GLN A 770 -22.70 2.57 28.31
C GLN A 770 -23.53 2.79 27.04
N ARG A 771 -22.87 2.87 25.88
CA ARG A 771 -23.53 3.08 24.58
C ARG A 771 -24.38 1.88 24.16
N HIS A 772 -23.90 0.66 24.40
CA HIS A 772 -24.46 -0.52 23.75
C HIS A 772 -25.25 -1.45 24.68
N PHE A 773 -24.98 -1.49 25.99
CA PHE A 773 -25.58 -2.46 26.88
C PHE A 773 -26.59 -1.84 27.84
N ASP A 774 -27.73 -2.53 28.00
CA ASP A 774 -28.78 -2.18 28.95
C ASP A 774 -28.33 -2.46 30.40
N GLY A 775 -28.56 -1.50 31.29
CA GLY A 775 -28.10 -1.52 32.68
C GLY A 775 -26.60 -1.23 32.86
N TRP A 776 -25.95 -0.68 31.83
CA TRP A 776 -24.57 -0.20 31.88
C TRP A 776 -24.44 1.32 31.70
N GLU A 777 -25.51 2.04 31.41
CA GLU A 777 -25.57 3.49 31.13
C GLU A 777 -24.84 4.29 32.21
N GLU A 778 -25.18 4.01 33.47
CA GLU A 778 -24.70 4.73 34.63
C GLU A 778 -23.49 4.04 35.28
N SER A 779 -22.95 2.98 34.69
CA SER A 779 -21.88 2.15 35.28
C SER A 779 -20.60 2.90 35.60
N GLY A 780 -20.35 4.02 34.90
CA GLY A 780 -19.06 4.71 34.93
C GLY A 780 -17.90 3.87 34.40
N ALA A 781 -18.18 2.74 33.72
CA ALA A 781 -17.15 1.83 33.25
C ALA A 781 -16.12 2.56 32.35
N CYS A 782 -14.84 2.30 32.58
CA CYS A 782 -13.76 2.96 31.88
C CYS A 782 -12.75 1.96 31.33
N THR A 783 -12.00 2.38 30.32
CA THR A 783 -10.89 1.61 29.76
C THR A 783 -9.75 1.59 30.77
N ASP A 784 -9.37 0.39 31.21
CA ASP A 784 -8.27 0.13 32.15
C ASP A 784 -6.94 0.00 31.41
N SER A 785 -6.93 -0.77 30.32
CA SER A 785 -5.72 -1.00 29.52
C SER A 785 -6.07 -1.26 28.06
N VAL A 786 -5.17 -0.86 27.17
CA VAL A 786 -5.25 -1.10 25.72
C VAL A 786 -3.92 -1.67 25.26
N TRP A 787 -3.97 -2.68 24.40
CA TRP A 787 -2.78 -3.31 23.86
C TRP A 787 -2.99 -3.75 22.40
N THR A 788 -1.88 -3.98 21.70
CA THR A 788 -1.89 -4.53 20.35
C THR A 788 -1.31 -5.92 20.31
N GLY A 789 -1.70 -6.73 19.33
CA GLY A 789 -1.11 -8.04 19.06
C GLY A 789 -0.97 -8.30 17.58
N ILE A 790 0.09 -9.01 17.19
CA ILE A 790 0.35 -9.39 15.79
C ILE A 790 -0.18 -10.80 15.55
N MET A 791 -1.17 -10.91 14.67
CA MET A 791 -1.73 -12.18 14.20
C MET A 791 -1.07 -12.58 12.87
N GLY A 792 -1.02 -13.87 12.57
CA GLY A 792 -0.70 -14.36 11.23
C GLY A 792 -1.98 -14.62 10.46
N TRP A 793 -2.26 -13.81 9.44
CA TRP A 793 -3.36 -14.04 8.52
C TRP A 793 -2.85 -14.78 7.30
N SER A 794 -3.46 -15.92 7.01
CA SER A 794 -3.18 -16.63 5.77
C SER A 794 -3.86 -15.95 4.58
N SER A 795 -3.25 -16.00 3.40
CA SER A 795 -3.76 -15.36 2.19
C SER A 795 -5.12 -15.93 1.73
N ASP A 796 -5.49 -17.12 2.18
CA ASP A 796 -6.76 -17.80 1.88
C ASP A 796 -7.68 -17.97 3.11
N PHE A 797 -7.31 -17.35 4.24
CA PHE A 797 -7.96 -17.47 5.55
C PHE A 797 -7.93 -18.87 6.20
N MET A 798 -7.28 -19.87 5.60
CA MET A 798 -7.13 -21.21 6.18
C MET A 798 -5.75 -21.37 6.83
N PRO A 799 -5.64 -21.97 8.03
CA PRO A 799 -4.33 -22.22 8.63
C PRO A 799 -3.49 -23.19 7.80
N PHE A 800 -2.19 -23.20 8.08
CA PHE A 800 -1.24 -24.19 7.58
C PHE A 800 -0.88 -25.13 8.73
N VAL A 801 -1.28 -26.40 8.62
CA VAL A 801 -1.01 -27.43 9.65
C VAL A 801 -0.52 -28.70 8.98
N GLY A 802 0.76 -29.06 9.17
CA GLY A 802 1.34 -30.28 8.60
C GLY A 802 2.81 -30.13 8.21
N GLU A 803 3.31 -31.07 7.40
CA GLU A 803 4.66 -31.00 6.85
C GLU A 803 4.76 -29.93 5.75
N VAL A 804 5.89 -29.23 5.68
CA VAL A 804 6.16 -28.19 4.69
C VAL A 804 6.57 -28.83 3.36
N PRO A 805 5.90 -28.50 2.22
CA PRO A 805 6.25 -29.03 0.91
C PRO A 805 7.73 -28.89 0.57
N GLY A 806 8.35 -30.00 0.14
CA GLY A 806 9.75 -30.03 -0.27
C GLY A 806 10.77 -29.82 0.86
N LYS A 807 10.36 -29.82 2.14
CA LYS A 807 11.22 -29.58 3.30
C LYS A 807 11.05 -30.68 4.35
N ASN A 808 11.56 -31.88 4.05
CA ASN A 808 11.46 -33.05 4.93
C ASN A 808 11.89 -32.74 6.37
N GLY A 809 11.06 -33.09 7.34
CA GLY A 809 11.28 -32.84 8.77
C GLY A 809 10.93 -31.42 9.22
N GLN A 810 10.48 -30.54 8.34
CA GLN A 810 9.92 -29.24 8.73
C GLN A 810 8.40 -29.29 8.75
N PHE A 811 7.81 -28.89 9.88
CA PHE A 811 6.37 -28.89 10.12
C PHE A 811 5.91 -27.47 10.46
N ILE A 812 4.67 -27.14 10.14
CA ILE A 812 4.07 -25.83 10.41
C ILE A 812 2.73 -25.97 11.13
N THR A 813 2.45 -25.03 12.04
CA THR A 813 1.14 -24.76 12.64
C THR A 813 0.99 -23.26 12.86
N ALA A 814 0.52 -22.56 11.83
CA ALA A 814 0.50 -21.09 11.78
C ALA A 814 -0.56 -20.56 10.80
N GLY A 815 -0.78 -19.23 10.81
CA GLY A 815 -1.67 -18.58 9.84
C GLY A 815 -3.16 -18.71 10.19
N PHE A 816 -3.48 -18.72 11.48
CA PHE A 816 -4.86 -18.92 11.96
C PHE A 816 -5.81 -17.73 11.72
N SER A 817 -5.35 -16.65 11.08
CA SER A 817 -6.21 -15.54 10.62
C SER A 817 -7.08 -14.88 11.69
N GLY A 818 -6.54 -14.77 12.91
CA GLY A 818 -7.24 -14.21 14.06
C GLY A 818 -8.23 -15.17 14.73
N HIS A 819 -8.30 -16.43 14.29
CA HIS A 819 -9.26 -17.45 14.71
C HIS A 819 -8.60 -18.71 15.30
N GLY A 820 -7.44 -18.55 15.96
CA GLY A 820 -6.65 -19.70 16.42
C GLY A 820 -7.18 -20.41 17.67
N MET A 821 -7.82 -19.70 18.58
CA MET A 821 -8.29 -20.26 19.86
C MET A 821 -9.26 -21.46 19.72
N PRO A 822 -10.24 -21.45 18.79
CA PRO A 822 -11.12 -22.61 18.54
C PRO A 822 -10.52 -23.66 17.57
N LEU A 823 -9.23 -23.59 17.22
CA LEU A 823 -8.61 -24.48 16.24
C LEU A 823 -7.37 -25.20 16.76
N ILE A 824 -6.51 -24.49 17.49
CA ILE A 824 -5.12 -24.90 17.76
C ILE A 824 -5.02 -26.23 18.50
N TYR A 825 -5.88 -26.48 19.50
CA TYR A 825 -5.71 -27.65 20.37
C TYR A 825 -5.80 -28.95 19.58
N LEU A 826 -6.92 -29.21 18.90
CA LEU A 826 -7.03 -30.43 18.07
C LEU A 826 -6.11 -30.39 16.84
N ALA A 827 -5.82 -29.21 16.28
CA ALA A 827 -4.93 -29.12 15.13
C ALA A 827 -3.50 -29.58 15.47
N THR A 828 -3.03 -29.22 16.67
CA THR A 828 -1.72 -29.63 17.17
C THR A 828 -1.69 -31.08 17.65
N LYS A 829 -2.83 -31.65 18.08
CA LYS A 829 -2.97 -33.10 18.29
C LYS A 829 -2.70 -33.86 17.00
N ALA A 830 -3.38 -33.53 15.91
CA ALA A 830 -3.15 -34.16 14.61
C ALA A 830 -1.73 -33.93 14.10
N LEU A 831 -1.17 -32.73 14.29
CA LEU A 831 0.23 -32.46 13.96
C LEU A 831 1.20 -33.34 14.75
N SER A 832 0.93 -33.60 16.03
CA SER A 832 1.78 -34.48 16.85
C SER A 832 1.79 -35.93 16.34
N GLU A 833 0.66 -36.43 15.84
CA GLU A 833 0.54 -37.77 15.23
C GLU A 833 1.39 -37.85 13.93
N MET A 834 1.36 -36.78 13.12
CA MET A 834 2.23 -36.64 11.94
C MET A 834 3.71 -36.57 12.29
N ILE A 835 4.09 -35.79 13.29
CA ILE A 835 5.49 -35.67 13.75
C ILE A 835 6.02 -37.01 14.25
N LYS A 836 5.19 -37.84 14.90
CA LYS A 836 5.57 -39.18 15.35
C LYS A 836 5.66 -40.20 14.20
N GLY A 837 5.14 -39.87 13.01
CA GLY A 837 5.01 -40.80 11.90
C GLY A 837 3.93 -41.87 12.11
N GLU A 838 2.99 -41.62 13.04
CA GLU A 838 1.88 -42.54 13.33
C GLU A 838 0.77 -42.42 12.28
N LYS A 839 0.59 -41.22 11.71
CA LYS A 839 -0.40 -40.93 10.68
C LYS A 839 0.16 -39.96 9.64
N THR A 840 -0.26 -40.15 8.40
CA THR A 840 -0.19 -39.14 7.34
C THR A 840 -1.26 -38.07 7.56
N PHE A 841 -1.16 -36.94 6.85
CA PHE A 841 -2.16 -35.86 6.95
C PHE A 841 -3.58 -36.39 6.68
N GLU A 842 -3.73 -37.21 5.64
CA GLU A 842 -5.00 -37.78 5.17
C GLU A 842 -5.67 -38.72 6.20
N GLU A 843 -4.89 -39.29 7.12
CA GLU A 843 -5.40 -40.18 8.18
C GLU A 843 -5.80 -39.42 9.44
N THR A 844 -5.55 -38.12 9.50
CA THR A 844 -5.94 -37.26 10.63
C THR A 844 -7.35 -36.70 10.46
N ASP A 845 -7.94 -36.23 11.55
CA ASP A 845 -9.23 -35.52 11.53
C ASP A 845 -9.11 -34.04 11.09
N LEU A 846 -7.97 -33.63 10.53
CA LEU A 846 -7.79 -32.26 10.04
C LEU A 846 -8.63 -32.01 8.79
N PRO A 847 -9.31 -30.85 8.69
CA PRO A 847 -9.91 -30.41 7.45
C PRO A 847 -8.85 -30.36 6.33
N ALA A 848 -9.15 -30.95 5.16
CA ALA A 848 -8.22 -31.05 4.03
C ALA A 848 -7.63 -29.69 3.60
N VAL A 849 -8.43 -28.63 3.74
CA VAL A 849 -8.06 -27.24 3.43
C VAL A 849 -6.94 -26.68 4.33
N PHE A 850 -6.56 -27.36 5.42
CA PHE A 850 -5.45 -26.96 6.30
C PHE A 850 -4.11 -27.47 5.82
N LYS A 851 -4.10 -28.44 4.89
CA LYS A 851 -2.87 -29.05 4.38
C LYS A 851 -1.97 -27.99 3.74
N PRO A 852 -0.68 -27.91 4.12
CA PRO A 852 0.29 -27.12 3.39
C PRO A 852 0.61 -27.84 2.07
N THR A 853 -0.01 -27.40 0.98
CA THR A 853 0.26 -27.94 -0.36
C THR A 853 1.13 -26.97 -1.16
N GLN A 854 1.88 -27.50 -2.14
CA GLN A 854 2.66 -26.65 -3.04
C GLN A 854 1.76 -25.68 -3.81
N GLU A 855 0.58 -26.13 -4.24
CA GLU A 855 -0.44 -25.28 -4.88
C GLU A 855 -0.85 -24.08 -4.00
N ARG A 856 -1.07 -24.30 -2.69
CA ARG A 856 -1.38 -23.20 -1.77
C ARG A 856 -0.21 -22.23 -1.61
N LEU A 857 1.02 -22.72 -1.62
CA LEU A 857 2.23 -21.87 -1.58
C LEU A 857 2.42 -21.09 -2.89
N ASP A 858 2.12 -21.68 -4.03
CA ASP A 858 2.31 -21.06 -5.34
C ASP A 858 1.17 -20.09 -5.72
N SER A 859 0.00 -20.23 -5.09
CA SER A 859 -1.18 -19.41 -5.35
C SER A 859 -0.94 -17.91 -5.17
N GLN A 860 -1.18 -17.11 -6.20
CA GLN A 860 -1.02 -15.65 -6.15
C GLN A 860 -2.20 -14.91 -5.50
N LYS A 861 -3.28 -15.63 -5.13
CA LYS A 861 -4.48 -15.04 -4.53
C LYS A 861 -4.19 -14.51 -3.13
N ASN A 862 -4.74 -13.35 -2.80
CA ASN A 862 -4.67 -12.74 -1.49
C ASN A 862 -6.03 -12.18 -1.07
N GLU A 863 -6.83 -13.03 -0.41
CA GLU A 863 -8.17 -12.68 0.05
C GLU A 863 -8.17 -11.63 1.16
N ILE A 864 -7.04 -11.43 1.85
CA ILE A 864 -6.88 -10.33 2.82
C ILE A 864 -7.00 -8.98 2.11
N LEU A 865 -6.47 -8.88 0.89
CA LEU A 865 -6.47 -7.68 0.07
C LEU A 865 -7.57 -7.65 -0.99
N GLY A 866 -8.30 -8.76 -1.18
CA GLY A 866 -9.33 -8.89 -2.20
C GLY A 866 -8.77 -8.98 -3.64
N ILE A 867 -7.53 -9.45 -3.79
CA ILE A 867 -6.83 -9.60 -5.09
C ILE A 867 -6.51 -11.05 -5.43
#